data_AF-A0A6L8G930-F1
#
_entry.id   AF-A0A6L8G930-F1
#
_cell.length_a   1.000
_cell.length_b   1.000
_cell.length_c   1.000
_cell.angle_alpha   90.00
_cell.angle_beta   90.00
_cell.angle_gamma   90.00
#
_symmetry.space_group_name_H-M   'P 1'
#
loop_
_entity.id
_entity.type
_entity.pdbx_description
1 polymer ?
#
loop_
_entity_poly.entity_id
_entity_poly.type
_entity_poly.pdbx_seq_one_letter_code
_entity_poly.pdbx_strand_id
1 'polypeptide(L)'
;MREGELVETVRRGADSAFVTDRAVKAERQLLALMREGRGNAVPLADATTVGARLEGGRLTDGQRAAARTLVLAEDAIVGVQGHAGSGKTAMLREAAALAGERRILGLAPSASAARVLAREAGVEAWTLQRFLARHGDLSDPDRLARGREEFGGALLAVDEASMVDTARMEALLRTARTLGAARVALVGDTAQLRAVDAGQPFRLLQRAGMETAVMDEVLRQRDPALREAVRRSREGAPGEAVEGLGERVREVPRGDLGAEAGRRWLALGHEERTDTAIMAPTHAIRREVNDAVREGLAAEGALHGRSLAIDRLVDRRLTRAQAADIRSWEAGDTVVFHRDAYGCRQDDVCTVTGVQDGKVVLATPGGERRFRPSGNSAWWCRLHDTEGIEIRAGDRIRWTRNRKASHGRHGLVNGGEAEVLDIGGQRVRFRDTEGHAFSLSRRDVQLRHLDHAWCTTVHAAQGATARSAIAVLDSAGAVDQALFHVELSRASEEFLLLTDDRAGLVEALEGRPGRDDGALEALGIDPERPPVIEPEIFEGLVADWRALERRAEETGRPVHDLPDHAEVMTRAAALSVIEDLPPDMRRTVDTMLEWQERRIAVERKARDLAARIHAHWRRWPELGWAARAAGRFPEDMPGHAAWRKDGAALLDEARAMQDRSQGSGRHDRPDREAAPGEAGLREGVAAIGRVRTLDDSGRFRRGWHALRECARRDSVPELHCAGWAETARLGERLEGAEGLDADTARAVAGWKETRDRQEALAGEVRDLSGRADRWQARRQAGIRSVSLDPADPARRALQEEGARIVAEAGAMLADGSPHGPHLDAMPDEAAELRRSLPAVRDAHGQDRRDGFTWLAGEVREGASDRRVPPFHAPRFGELMALAGEIARDPETSGRDGEIPRRWLVHGAESEALVREIRDWPRRADGLMKRYPGTGAAPEALAGWRAGAEREIAARGRLADGKGPHAAHLAAMPDSRDRLRESGDWLWRFVDRSLQEELRGREAEALRQADAAGGIAFDAPAWGALMEQFRELDAKDGLPDAVRGEAGRLKGLDARWKRDRADVAHVMDRADAATAARERLAPGWAGAWIAEAGETVRRGRALAEGMTERELAAHLAAAGRRPDALGRAMEGVGGLVAREAAERDRRRMEDDVLVLACAVSERVDAESPVHLDTLFGDVRAVLDSSARARDVPGDEVGRVAAGIARRRAETDMRIDVACRLNPAEMYLARARYGVDPDFSRQQHRE
;
A
#
# COMPACT_ATOMS: atom_id res chain seq x y z
N MET A 1 -22.97 -7.70 -17.68
CA MET A 1 -23.26 -8.24 -19.02
C MET A 1 -22.02 -8.20 -19.90
N ARG A 2 -21.66 -7.08 -20.55
CA ARG A 2 -20.45 -7.03 -21.43
C ARG A 2 -19.12 -7.29 -20.71
N GLU A 3 -18.99 -6.87 -19.45
CA GLU A 3 -17.77 -7.09 -18.64
C GLU A 3 -17.81 -8.37 -17.80
N GLY A 4 -18.81 -9.24 -17.98
CA GLY A 4 -18.96 -10.49 -17.20
C GLY A 4 -19.45 -10.32 -15.75
N GLU A 5 -19.66 -9.10 -15.25
CA GLU A 5 -20.04 -8.86 -13.83
C GLU A 5 -21.50 -9.21 -13.48
N LEU A 6 -22.37 -9.30 -14.49
CA LEU A 6 -23.78 -9.67 -14.37
C LEU A 6 -24.09 -10.77 -15.39
N VAL A 7 -24.66 -11.87 -14.91
CA VAL A 7 -25.10 -13.04 -15.69
C VAL A 7 -26.63 -12.99 -15.76
N GLU A 8 -27.16 -13.09 -16.97
CA GLU A 8 -28.60 -13.12 -17.22
C GLU A 8 -29.20 -14.45 -16.75
N THR A 9 -30.39 -14.38 -16.18
CA THR A 9 -31.14 -15.51 -15.61
C THR A 9 -32.63 -15.34 -15.93
N VAL A 10 -33.36 -16.45 -15.87
CA VAL A 10 -34.81 -16.49 -15.96
C VAL A 10 -35.39 -16.52 -14.54
N ARG A 11 -36.00 -15.41 -14.11
CA ARG A 11 -36.83 -15.38 -12.90
C ARG A 11 -38.30 -15.52 -13.30
N ARG A 12 -39.06 -16.39 -12.63
CA ARG A 12 -40.52 -16.46 -12.83
C ARG A 12 -41.16 -15.09 -12.57
N GLY A 13 -41.84 -14.55 -13.58
CA GLY A 13 -42.60 -13.29 -13.47
C GLY A 13 -41.80 -12.00 -13.71
N ALA A 14 -40.57 -12.06 -14.21
CA ALA A 14 -39.80 -10.88 -14.64
C ALA A 14 -39.39 -10.99 -16.11
N ASP A 15 -39.46 -9.88 -16.85
CA ASP A 15 -39.07 -9.82 -18.28
C ASP A 15 -37.57 -10.07 -18.49
N SER A 16 -36.73 -9.75 -17.49
CA SER A 16 -35.31 -10.08 -17.45
C SER A 16 -34.84 -10.13 -15.99
N ALA A 17 -33.92 -11.03 -15.65
CA ALA A 17 -33.31 -11.10 -14.33
C ALA A 17 -31.79 -11.29 -14.45
N PHE A 18 -31.05 -10.85 -13.44
CA PHE A 18 -29.59 -10.90 -13.44
C PHE A 18 -29.05 -11.32 -12.07
N VAL A 19 -28.00 -12.14 -12.07
CA VAL A 19 -27.19 -12.42 -10.88
C VAL A 19 -25.79 -11.83 -11.05
N THR A 20 -25.16 -11.44 -9.94
CA THR A 20 -23.77 -10.97 -9.98
C THR A 20 -22.81 -12.15 -9.96
N ASP A 21 -21.72 -12.08 -10.74
CA ASP A 21 -20.63 -13.07 -10.70
C ASP A 21 -20.10 -13.27 -9.27
N ARG A 22 -20.03 -12.19 -8.50
CA ARG A 22 -19.63 -12.21 -7.09
C ARG A 22 -20.56 -13.07 -6.23
N ALA A 23 -21.87 -12.99 -6.41
CA ALA A 23 -22.82 -13.77 -5.62
C ALA A 23 -22.69 -15.26 -5.94
N VAL A 24 -22.56 -15.60 -7.23
CA VAL A 24 -22.33 -16.96 -7.72
C VAL A 24 -21.04 -17.55 -7.13
N LYS A 25 -19.93 -16.80 -7.17
CA LYS A 25 -18.65 -17.21 -6.58
C LYS A 25 -18.73 -17.42 -5.08
N ALA A 26 -19.40 -16.51 -4.37
CA ALA A 26 -19.54 -16.63 -2.93
C ALA A 26 -20.35 -17.89 -2.53
N GLU A 27 -21.43 -18.20 -3.25
CA GLU A 27 -22.20 -19.44 -3.04
C GLU A 27 -21.38 -20.69 -3.37
N ARG A 28 -20.61 -20.70 -4.47
CA ARG A 28 -19.67 -21.80 -4.76
C ARG A 28 -18.65 -22.00 -3.67
N GLN A 29 -18.05 -20.91 -3.18
CA GLN A 29 -17.03 -20.97 -2.15
C GLN A 29 -17.60 -21.50 -0.83
N LEU A 30 -18.84 -21.15 -0.48
CA LEU A 30 -19.54 -21.74 0.67
C LEU A 30 -19.69 -23.25 0.54
N LEU A 31 -20.16 -23.73 -0.62
CA LEU A 31 -20.31 -25.16 -0.88
C LEU A 31 -18.95 -25.88 -0.84
N ALA A 32 -17.90 -25.28 -1.40
CA ALA A 32 -16.54 -25.81 -1.34
C ALA A 32 -16.03 -25.91 0.10
N LEU A 33 -16.17 -24.85 0.90
CA LEU A 33 -15.77 -24.84 2.32
C LEU A 33 -16.49 -25.91 3.14
N MET A 34 -17.79 -26.08 2.91
CA MET A 34 -18.59 -27.13 3.54
C MET A 34 -18.06 -28.53 3.19
N ARG A 35 -17.84 -28.78 1.89
CA ARG A 35 -17.39 -30.08 1.39
C ARG A 35 -15.99 -30.43 1.86
N GLU A 36 -15.06 -29.49 1.80
CA GLU A 36 -13.71 -29.66 2.34
C GLU A 36 -13.71 -29.88 3.86
N GLY A 37 -14.74 -29.41 4.57
CA GLY A 37 -14.91 -29.64 6.00
C GLY A 37 -15.48 -31.02 6.37
N ARG A 38 -15.97 -31.81 5.40
CA ARG A 38 -16.58 -33.12 5.67
C ARG A 38 -15.55 -34.13 6.17
N GLY A 39 -15.88 -34.85 7.24
CA GLY A 39 -15.01 -35.87 7.85
C GLY A 39 -13.66 -35.36 8.38
N ASN A 40 -13.47 -34.05 8.49
CA ASN A 40 -12.19 -33.42 8.83
C ASN A 40 -12.19 -32.74 10.22
N ALA A 41 -13.27 -32.86 11.00
CA ALA A 41 -13.36 -32.32 12.35
C ALA A 41 -13.16 -33.39 13.43
N VAL A 42 -12.49 -33.00 14.50
CA VAL A 42 -12.35 -33.84 15.70
C VAL A 42 -13.57 -33.65 16.61
N PRO A 43 -14.18 -34.71 17.15
CA PRO A 43 -15.18 -34.61 18.20
C PRO A 43 -14.70 -33.74 19.37
N LEU A 44 -15.58 -32.86 19.86
CA LEU A 44 -15.26 -31.95 20.96
C LEU A 44 -15.27 -32.66 22.31
N ALA A 45 -15.95 -33.81 22.39
CA ALA A 45 -16.14 -34.60 23.60
C ALA A 45 -16.15 -36.11 23.28
N ASP A 46 -15.94 -36.93 24.31
CA ASP A 46 -16.04 -38.38 24.20
C ASP A 46 -17.50 -38.86 24.05
N ALA A 47 -17.73 -39.80 23.13
CA ALA A 47 -19.07 -40.28 22.79
C ALA A 47 -19.79 -40.96 23.98
N THR A 48 -19.05 -41.66 24.85
CA THR A 48 -19.60 -42.34 26.03
C THR A 48 -20.08 -41.31 27.05
N THR A 49 -19.27 -40.29 27.28
CA THR A 49 -19.60 -39.16 28.19
C THR A 49 -20.81 -38.38 27.70
N VAL A 50 -20.86 -38.11 26.39
CA VAL A 50 -22.00 -37.43 25.76
C VAL A 50 -23.28 -38.25 25.91
N GLY A 51 -23.23 -39.56 25.62
CA GLY A 51 -24.38 -40.46 25.78
C GLY A 51 -24.93 -40.47 27.20
N ALA A 52 -24.07 -40.72 28.20
CA ALA A 52 -24.48 -40.80 29.60
C ALA A 52 -25.12 -39.50 30.12
N ARG A 53 -24.61 -38.32 29.73
CA ARG A 53 -25.18 -37.03 30.14
C ARG A 53 -26.53 -36.76 29.47
N LEU A 54 -26.63 -37.05 28.17
CA LEU A 54 -27.80 -36.73 27.37
C LEU A 54 -28.99 -37.65 27.66
N GLU A 55 -28.75 -38.91 28.05
CA GLU A 55 -29.79 -39.87 28.45
C GLU A 55 -30.43 -39.52 29.81
N GLY A 56 -29.70 -38.89 30.72
CA GLY A 56 -30.20 -38.45 32.03
C GLY A 56 -30.88 -37.08 32.06
N GLY A 57 -30.96 -36.38 30.92
CA GLY A 57 -31.39 -34.98 30.83
C GLY A 57 -32.89 -34.76 30.56
N ARG A 58 -33.35 -33.51 30.73
CA ARG A 58 -34.73 -33.06 30.43
C ARG A 58 -34.94 -32.58 28.98
N LEU A 59 -33.99 -32.86 28.09
CA LEU A 59 -34.06 -32.44 26.69
C LEU A 59 -35.01 -33.33 25.89
N THR A 60 -35.68 -32.75 24.88
CA THR A 60 -36.43 -33.51 23.87
C THR A 60 -35.50 -34.32 22.99
N ASP A 61 -36.02 -35.30 22.25
CA ASP A 61 -35.19 -36.15 21.38
C ASP A 61 -34.48 -35.33 20.29
N GLY A 62 -35.17 -34.35 19.69
CA GLY A 62 -34.56 -33.42 18.73
C GLY A 62 -33.47 -32.55 19.36
N GLN A 63 -33.68 -32.02 20.58
CA GLN A 63 -32.65 -31.27 21.31
C GLN A 63 -31.44 -32.14 21.63
N ARG A 64 -31.68 -33.41 22.02
CA ARG A 64 -30.63 -34.39 22.33
C ARG A 64 -29.80 -34.70 21.08
N ALA A 65 -30.45 -34.96 19.95
CA ALA A 65 -29.80 -35.19 18.67
C ALA A 65 -28.96 -33.98 18.25
N ALA A 66 -29.51 -32.77 18.34
CA ALA A 66 -28.79 -31.55 18.01
C ALA A 66 -27.57 -31.30 18.91
N ALA A 67 -27.71 -31.45 20.23
CA ALA A 67 -26.56 -31.34 21.15
C ALA A 67 -25.47 -32.38 20.82
N ARG A 68 -25.87 -33.60 20.45
CA ARG A 68 -24.96 -34.67 20.01
C ARG A 68 -24.24 -34.29 18.71
N THR A 69 -24.95 -33.84 17.69
CA THR A 69 -24.34 -33.38 16.41
C THR A 69 -23.34 -32.26 16.65
N LEU A 70 -23.68 -31.27 17.48
CA LEU A 70 -22.78 -30.14 17.79
C LEU A 70 -21.44 -30.57 18.40
N VAL A 71 -21.40 -31.64 19.18
CA VAL A 71 -20.18 -32.06 19.89
C VAL A 71 -19.49 -33.28 19.26
N LEU A 72 -20.21 -34.18 18.60
CA LEU A 72 -19.68 -35.45 18.08
C LEU A 72 -19.52 -35.54 16.56
N ALA A 73 -20.18 -34.69 15.76
CA ALA A 73 -20.14 -34.81 14.29
C ALA A 73 -18.71 -34.77 13.73
N GLU A 74 -18.45 -35.52 12.66
CA GLU A 74 -17.13 -35.54 12.02
C GLU A 74 -16.94 -34.40 11.00
N ASP A 75 -18.04 -33.71 10.67
CA ASP A 75 -18.03 -32.54 9.80
C ASP A 75 -17.65 -31.26 10.57
N ALA A 76 -16.81 -30.43 9.94
CA ALA A 76 -16.39 -29.14 10.49
C ALA A 76 -17.49 -28.08 10.42
N ILE A 77 -18.51 -28.27 9.58
CA ILE A 77 -19.64 -27.36 9.41
C ILE A 77 -20.92 -28.18 9.56
N VAL A 78 -21.70 -27.88 10.60
CA VAL A 78 -22.93 -28.60 10.92
C VAL A 78 -24.10 -27.64 11.08
N GLY A 79 -25.30 -28.14 10.82
CA GLY A 79 -26.55 -27.41 10.98
C GLY A 79 -27.37 -27.87 12.19
N VAL A 80 -28.12 -26.94 12.76
CA VAL A 80 -29.29 -27.25 13.59
C VAL A 80 -30.48 -26.48 13.03
N GLN A 81 -31.37 -27.19 12.36
CA GLN A 81 -32.65 -26.67 11.89
C GLN A 81 -33.65 -26.77 13.04
N GLY A 82 -33.81 -25.68 13.79
CA GLY A 82 -34.74 -25.63 14.91
C GLY A 82 -35.92 -24.73 14.63
N HIS A 83 -37.13 -25.20 14.90
CA HIS A 83 -38.32 -24.36 14.77
C HIS A 83 -38.36 -23.27 15.83
N ALA A 84 -39.12 -22.21 15.57
CA ALA A 84 -39.38 -21.18 16.56
C ALA A 84 -39.91 -21.81 17.87
N GLY A 85 -39.22 -21.57 18.99
CA GLY A 85 -39.64 -22.11 20.28
C GLY A 85 -39.27 -23.58 20.55
N SER A 86 -38.40 -24.20 19.75
CA SER A 86 -37.94 -25.59 19.98
C SER A 86 -36.84 -25.75 21.05
N GLY A 87 -36.45 -24.66 21.72
CA GLY A 87 -35.46 -24.69 22.81
C GLY A 87 -33.99 -24.71 22.37
N LYS A 88 -33.67 -24.07 21.23
CA LYS A 88 -32.30 -23.92 20.71
C LYS A 88 -31.28 -23.47 21.76
N THR A 89 -31.64 -22.49 22.58
CA THR A 89 -30.74 -21.96 23.61
C THR A 89 -30.49 -22.94 24.75
N ALA A 90 -31.48 -23.76 25.11
CA ALA A 90 -31.31 -24.84 26.08
C ALA A 90 -30.41 -25.95 25.53
N MET A 91 -30.59 -26.30 24.25
CA MET A 91 -29.74 -27.24 23.53
C MET A 91 -28.29 -26.75 23.45
N LEU A 92 -28.07 -25.47 23.09
CA LEU A 92 -26.73 -24.86 23.07
C LEU A 92 -26.07 -24.85 24.45
N ARG A 93 -26.83 -24.60 25.52
CA ARG A 93 -26.32 -24.66 26.90
C ARG A 93 -25.82 -26.06 27.25
N GLU A 94 -26.55 -27.11 26.86
CA GLU A 94 -26.11 -28.49 27.13
C GLU A 94 -24.94 -28.91 26.24
N ALA A 95 -24.94 -28.54 24.96
CA ALA A 95 -23.77 -28.70 24.09
C ALA A 95 -22.54 -27.98 24.68
N ALA A 96 -22.76 -26.82 25.31
CA ALA A 96 -21.69 -26.09 25.95
C ALA A 96 -21.12 -26.76 27.19
N ALA A 97 -21.98 -27.34 28.02
CA ALA A 97 -21.55 -28.15 29.14
C ALA A 97 -20.79 -29.42 28.70
N LEU A 98 -21.14 -29.98 27.53
CA LEU A 98 -20.50 -31.17 26.97
C LEU A 98 -19.12 -30.92 26.37
N ALA A 99 -18.86 -29.72 25.83
CA ALA A 99 -17.57 -29.40 25.20
C ALA A 99 -16.41 -29.26 26.20
N GLY A 100 -16.69 -29.28 27.52
CA GLY A 100 -15.67 -29.25 28.57
C GLY A 100 -14.84 -27.96 28.57
N GLU A 101 -13.52 -28.09 28.53
CA GLU A 101 -12.58 -26.95 28.50
C GLU A 101 -12.46 -26.29 27.11
N ARG A 102 -13.07 -26.87 26.07
CA ARG A 102 -13.05 -26.29 24.73
C ARG A 102 -13.82 -24.97 24.72
N ARG A 103 -13.23 -23.95 24.11
CA ARG A 103 -13.89 -22.65 23.99
C ARG A 103 -15.11 -22.76 23.07
N ILE A 104 -16.20 -22.13 23.49
CA ILE A 104 -17.40 -21.95 22.68
C ILE A 104 -17.69 -20.47 22.56
N LEU A 105 -17.80 -20.01 21.34
CA LEU A 105 -18.20 -18.64 21.03
C LEU A 105 -19.54 -18.65 20.31
N GLY A 106 -20.54 -18.06 20.95
CA GLY A 106 -21.80 -17.69 20.31
C GLY A 106 -21.58 -16.53 19.34
N LEU A 107 -22.14 -16.63 18.15
CA LEU A 107 -22.15 -15.57 17.14
C LEU A 107 -23.59 -15.27 16.78
N ALA A 108 -23.95 -13.99 16.76
CA ALA A 108 -25.30 -13.57 16.37
C ALA A 108 -25.26 -12.41 15.35
N PRO A 109 -26.31 -12.22 14.54
CA PRO A 109 -26.37 -11.16 13.53
C PRO A 109 -26.43 -9.74 14.10
N SER A 110 -26.96 -9.59 15.33
CA SER A 110 -27.16 -8.32 16.01
C SER A 110 -26.63 -8.32 17.44
N ALA A 111 -26.35 -7.12 17.98
CA ALA A 111 -25.85 -6.98 19.35
C ALA A 111 -26.89 -7.33 20.41
N SER A 112 -28.19 -7.10 20.14
CA SER A 112 -29.27 -7.55 21.02
C SER A 112 -29.36 -9.07 21.05
N ALA A 113 -29.33 -9.74 19.89
CA ALA A 113 -29.32 -11.21 19.81
C ALA A 113 -28.10 -11.82 20.50
N ALA A 114 -26.90 -11.24 20.31
CA ALA A 114 -25.70 -11.71 21.01
C ALA A 114 -25.83 -11.60 22.55
N ARG A 115 -26.43 -10.52 23.07
CA ARG A 115 -26.69 -10.39 24.52
C ARG A 115 -27.68 -11.42 25.04
N VAL A 116 -28.76 -11.64 24.31
CA VAL A 116 -29.77 -12.66 24.66
C VAL A 116 -29.13 -14.05 24.66
N LEU A 117 -28.38 -14.38 23.60
CA LEU A 117 -27.65 -15.64 23.49
C LEU A 117 -26.67 -15.84 24.65
N ALA A 118 -25.88 -14.82 24.99
CA ALA A 118 -24.95 -14.91 26.12
C ALA A 118 -25.67 -15.18 27.45
N ARG A 119 -26.76 -14.45 27.71
CA ARG A 119 -27.55 -14.58 28.94
C ARG A 119 -28.23 -15.95 29.04
N GLU A 120 -28.85 -16.40 27.95
CA GLU A 120 -29.66 -17.59 27.97
C GLU A 120 -28.83 -18.86 27.79
N ALA A 121 -27.89 -18.91 26.84
CA ALA A 121 -27.06 -20.11 26.64
C ALA A 121 -25.92 -20.19 27.66
N GLY A 122 -25.59 -19.10 28.35
CA GLY A 122 -24.49 -19.06 29.32
C GLY A 122 -23.11 -19.15 28.67
N VAL A 123 -22.99 -18.81 27.39
CA VAL A 123 -21.74 -18.81 26.62
C VAL A 123 -21.28 -17.38 26.33
N GLU A 124 -19.98 -17.18 26.09
CA GLU A 124 -19.53 -15.91 25.52
C GLU A 124 -20.18 -15.74 24.14
N ALA A 125 -20.78 -14.57 23.87
CA ALA A 125 -21.38 -14.31 22.56
C ALA A 125 -21.03 -12.93 22.00
N TRP A 126 -20.66 -12.92 20.72
CA TRP A 126 -20.31 -11.71 19.96
C TRP A 126 -21.24 -11.55 18.76
N THR A 127 -21.32 -10.33 18.23
CA THR A 127 -21.88 -10.14 16.89
C THR A 127 -20.93 -10.72 15.85
N LEU A 128 -21.44 -11.36 14.79
CA LEU A 128 -20.63 -11.88 13.69
C LEU A 128 -19.67 -10.81 13.11
N GLN A 129 -20.15 -9.58 12.98
CA GLN A 129 -19.37 -8.46 12.46
C GLN A 129 -18.19 -8.09 13.38
N ARG A 130 -18.34 -8.25 14.71
CA ARG A 130 -17.25 -8.06 15.67
C ARG A 130 -16.18 -9.14 15.51
N PHE A 131 -16.59 -10.39 15.34
CA PHE A 131 -15.66 -11.50 15.09
C PHE A 131 -14.88 -11.27 13.78
N LEU A 132 -15.58 -10.99 12.68
CA LEU A 132 -14.94 -10.73 11.38
C LEU A 132 -14.06 -9.46 11.39
N ALA A 133 -14.43 -8.41 12.12
CA ALA A 133 -13.60 -7.22 12.23
C ALA A 133 -12.28 -7.47 12.99
N ARG A 134 -12.28 -8.43 13.93
CA ARG A 134 -11.11 -8.76 14.76
C ARG A 134 -10.22 -9.84 14.12
N HIS A 135 -10.82 -10.79 13.41
CA HIS A 135 -10.12 -11.99 12.92
C HIS A 135 -10.26 -12.25 11.40
N GLY A 136 -11.04 -11.44 10.68
CA GLY A 136 -11.29 -11.62 9.24
C GLY A 136 -10.14 -11.16 8.34
N ASP A 137 -9.18 -10.40 8.87
CA ASP A 137 -7.95 -10.05 8.17
C ASP A 137 -6.91 -11.15 8.38
N LEU A 138 -6.86 -12.07 7.42
CA LEU A 138 -5.96 -13.23 7.43
C LEU A 138 -4.57 -12.90 6.87
N SER A 139 -4.32 -11.66 6.44
CA SER A 139 -3.05 -11.24 5.85
C SER A 139 -2.02 -10.76 6.88
N ASP A 140 -2.49 -10.39 8.07
CA ASP A 140 -1.68 -9.98 9.22
C ASP A 140 -1.23 -11.24 10.02
N PRO A 141 0.07 -11.60 9.99
CA PRO A 141 0.56 -12.82 10.63
C PRO A 141 0.35 -12.85 12.15
N ASP A 142 0.46 -11.70 12.82
CA ASP A 142 0.31 -11.61 14.27
C ASP A 142 -1.15 -11.77 14.71
N ARG A 143 -2.08 -11.15 13.96
CA ARG A 143 -3.52 -11.36 14.20
C ARG A 143 -3.92 -12.80 13.94
N LEU A 144 -3.36 -13.41 12.89
CA LEU A 144 -3.62 -14.81 12.57
C LEU A 144 -3.09 -15.74 13.67
N ALA A 145 -1.87 -15.53 14.15
CA ALA A 145 -1.29 -16.32 15.24
C ALA A 145 -2.13 -16.24 16.52
N ARG A 146 -2.50 -15.02 16.95
CA ARG A 146 -3.40 -14.83 18.11
C ARG A 146 -4.77 -15.46 17.90
N GLY A 147 -5.33 -15.34 16.70
CA GLY A 147 -6.62 -15.95 16.38
C GLY A 147 -6.56 -17.49 16.42
N ARG A 148 -5.46 -18.09 15.98
CA ARG A 148 -5.24 -19.55 16.07
C ARG A 148 -5.06 -20.04 17.50
N GLU A 149 -4.35 -19.28 18.32
CA GLU A 149 -4.24 -19.55 19.75
C GLU A 149 -5.62 -19.43 20.43
N GLU A 150 -6.40 -18.41 20.06
CA GLU A 150 -7.67 -18.11 20.70
C GLU A 150 -8.82 -19.06 20.29
N PHE A 151 -8.83 -19.53 19.04
CA PHE A 151 -9.93 -20.30 18.46
C PHE A 151 -9.52 -21.68 17.92
N GLY A 152 -8.26 -22.08 18.06
CA GLY A 152 -7.80 -23.42 17.72
C GLY A 152 -8.57 -24.49 18.50
N GLY A 153 -9.28 -25.35 17.80
CA GLY A 153 -10.12 -26.39 18.40
C GLY A 153 -11.42 -25.89 19.05
N ALA A 154 -11.83 -24.63 18.81
CA ALA A 154 -13.06 -24.05 19.36
C ALA A 154 -14.33 -24.46 18.57
N LEU A 155 -15.49 -24.34 19.23
CA LEU A 155 -16.80 -24.37 18.59
C LEU A 155 -17.32 -22.95 18.37
N LEU A 156 -17.61 -22.60 17.13
CA LEU A 156 -18.26 -21.34 16.78
C LEU A 156 -19.74 -21.61 16.50
N ALA A 157 -20.63 -21.19 17.40
CA ALA A 157 -22.08 -21.42 17.26
C ALA A 157 -22.77 -20.15 16.76
N VAL A 158 -23.24 -20.17 15.52
CA VAL A 158 -23.99 -19.06 14.90
C VAL A 158 -25.47 -19.23 15.18
N ASP A 159 -26.02 -18.41 16.06
CA ASP A 159 -27.46 -18.34 16.29
C ASP A 159 -28.14 -17.44 15.24
N GLU A 160 -29.42 -17.71 14.95
CA GLU A 160 -30.18 -17.06 13.89
C GLU A 160 -29.46 -17.08 12.53
N ALA A 161 -28.89 -18.23 12.14
CA ALA A 161 -28.10 -18.38 10.92
C ALA A 161 -28.85 -18.03 9.62
N SER A 162 -30.19 -18.06 9.61
CA SER A 162 -31.03 -17.62 8.48
C SER A 162 -30.93 -16.12 8.20
N MET A 163 -30.54 -15.31 9.18
CA MET A 163 -30.33 -13.87 9.04
C MET A 163 -28.92 -13.48 8.58
N VAL A 164 -28.03 -14.46 8.34
CA VAL A 164 -26.66 -14.21 7.86
C VAL A 164 -26.64 -14.28 6.33
N ASP A 165 -26.12 -13.24 5.68
CA ASP A 165 -25.97 -13.19 4.22
C ASP A 165 -24.79 -14.04 3.72
N THR A 166 -24.81 -14.36 2.42
CA THR A 166 -23.82 -15.23 1.77
C THR A 166 -22.39 -14.73 1.96
N ALA A 167 -22.15 -13.42 1.85
CA ALA A 167 -20.80 -12.87 1.94
C ALA A 167 -20.23 -12.95 3.37
N ARG A 168 -21.05 -12.65 4.39
CA ARG A 168 -20.65 -12.79 5.79
C ARG A 168 -20.48 -14.24 6.20
N MET A 169 -21.31 -15.15 5.70
CA MET A 169 -21.16 -16.59 5.95
C MET A 169 -19.87 -17.12 5.33
N GLU A 170 -19.56 -16.77 4.08
CA GLU A 170 -18.30 -17.20 3.42
C GLU A 170 -17.09 -16.73 4.22
N ALA A 171 -17.08 -15.45 4.60
CA ALA A 171 -16.02 -14.89 5.42
C ALA A 171 -15.89 -15.61 6.77
N LEU A 172 -17.01 -15.96 7.42
CA LEU A 172 -17.00 -16.72 8.68
C LEU A 172 -16.36 -18.09 8.49
N LEU A 173 -16.85 -18.88 7.54
CA LEU A 173 -16.39 -20.25 7.33
C LEU A 173 -14.90 -20.27 6.93
N ARG A 174 -14.50 -19.35 6.04
CA ARG A 174 -13.09 -19.18 5.65
C ARG A 174 -12.22 -18.81 6.85
N THR A 175 -12.63 -17.81 7.64
CA THR A 175 -11.88 -17.40 8.83
C THR A 175 -11.80 -18.53 9.85
N ALA A 176 -12.91 -19.17 10.20
CA ALA A 176 -12.97 -20.27 11.16
C ALA A 176 -12.00 -21.40 10.78
N ARG A 177 -12.00 -21.82 9.51
CA ARG A 177 -11.07 -22.80 8.98
C ARG A 177 -9.62 -22.36 9.13
N THR A 178 -9.29 -21.11 8.75
CA THR A 178 -7.91 -20.60 8.82
C THR A 178 -7.39 -20.41 10.25
N LEU A 179 -8.28 -20.14 11.21
CA LEU A 179 -7.97 -20.10 12.64
C LEU A 179 -7.86 -21.51 13.27
N GLY A 180 -8.28 -22.57 12.57
CA GLY A 180 -8.27 -23.93 13.08
C GLY A 180 -9.39 -24.21 14.09
N ALA A 181 -10.54 -23.54 13.97
CA ALA A 181 -11.73 -23.90 14.74
C ALA A 181 -12.10 -25.37 14.47
N ALA A 182 -12.45 -26.12 15.51
CA ALA A 182 -12.83 -27.52 15.36
C ALA A 182 -14.15 -27.65 14.61
N ARG A 183 -15.12 -26.77 14.90
CA ARG A 183 -16.45 -26.82 14.30
C ARG A 183 -17.11 -25.45 14.22
N VAL A 184 -17.88 -25.24 13.16
CA VAL A 184 -18.85 -24.15 13.02
C VAL A 184 -20.24 -24.77 13.01
N ALA A 185 -21.06 -24.35 13.96
CA ALA A 185 -22.43 -24.79 14.09
C ALA A 185 -23.39 -23.68 13.65
N LEU A 186 -24.19 -23.94 12.62
CA LEU A 186 -25.19 -23.01 12.12
C LEU A 186 -26.55 -23.37 12.73
N VAL A 187 -27.03 -22.56 13.66
CA VAL A 187 -28.30 -22.76 14.37
C VAL A 187 -29.30 -21.74 13.85
N GLY A 188 -30.41 -22.19 13.29
CA GLY A 188 -31.33 -21.29 12.60
C GLY A 188 -32.66 -21.92 12.27
N ASP A 189 -33.49 -21.18 11.54
CA ASP A 189 -34.76 -21.65 11.00
C ASP A 189 -34.95 -21.09 9.58
N THR A 190 -34.97 -21.96 8.58
CA THR A 190 -35.15 -21.57 7.16
C THR A 190 -36.56 -21.06 6.83
N ALA A 191 -37.53 -21.22 7.73
CA ALA A 191 -38.88 -20.66 7.57
C ALA A 191 -39.01 -19.25 8.16
N GLN A 192 -38.04 -18.79 8.95
CA GLN A 192 -38.02 -17.42 9.48
C GLN A 192 -37.42 -16.43 8.46
N LEU A 193 -37.37 -15.15 8.84
CA LEU A 193 -36.86 -14.11 7.95
C LEU A 193 -35.41 -14.36 7.59
N ARG A 194 -35.11 -14.05 6.34
CA ARG A 194 -33.76 -14.09 5.77
C ARG A 194 -32.96 -12.84 6.11
N ALA A 195 -31.68 -12.88 5.78
CA ALA A 195 -30.83 -11.69 5.77
C ALA A 195 -31.44 -10.58 4.90
N VAL A 196 -31.26 -9.33 5.35
CA VAL A 196 -31.61 -8.14 4.56
C VAL A 196 -30.70 -7.99 3.33
N ASP A 197 -29.43 -8.39 3.49
CA ASP A 197 -28.45 -8.46 2.41
C ASP A 197 -28.62 -9.78 1.61
N ALA A 198 -28.07 -9.85 0.40
CA ALA A 198 -28.37 -10.93 -0.55
C ALA A 198 -27.89 -12.34 -0.12
N GLY A 199 -28.72 -13.34 -0.46
CA GLY A 199 -28.43 -14.77 -0.34
C GLY A 199 -29.00 -15.45 0.92
N GLN A 200 -29.12 -16.79 0.88
CA GLN A 200 -29.66 -17.63 1.96
C GLN A 200 -28.72 -18.80 2.26
N PRO A 201 -27.52 -18.54 2.79
CA PRO A 201 -26.46 -19.54 2.90
C PRO A 201 -26.83 -20.71 3.81
N PHE A 202 -27.58 -20.48 4.90
CA PHE A 202 -28.00 -21.58 5.78
C PHE A 202 -28.92 -22.57 5.07
N ARG A 203 -29.89 -22.09 4.28
CA ARG A 203 -30.74 -22.92 3.43
C ARG A 203 -29.91 -23.61 2.34
N LEU A 204 -29.06 -22.87 1.65
CA LEU A 204 -28.19 -23.40 0.59
C LEU A 204 -27.34 -24.58 1.09
N LEU A 205 -26.69 -24.43 2.25
CA LEU A 205 -25.85 -25.46 2.85
C LEU A 205 -26.66 -26.70 3.24
N GLN A 206 -27.84 -26.53 3.85
CA GLN A 206 -28.74 -27.66 4.16
C GLN A 206 -29.15 -28.42 2.89
N ARG A 207 -29.58 -27.69 1.85
CA ARG A 207 -29.96 -28.27 0.55
C ARG A 207 -28.79 -28.99 -0.11
N ALA A 208 -27.57 -28.50 0.06
CA ALA A 208 -26.35 -29.14 -0.44
C ALA A 208 -25.85 -30.33 0.41
N GLY A 209 -26.61 -30.76 1.41
CA GLY A 209 -26.30 -31.93 2.24
C GLY A 209 -25.37 -31.66 3.43
N MET A 210 -25.42 -30.46 4.02
CA MET A 210 -24.80 -30.22 5.33
C MET A 210 -25.41 -31.13 6.39
N GLU A 211 -24.59 -31.83 7.18
CA GLU A 211 -25.09 -32.62 8.32
C GLU A 211 -25.90 -31.72 9.26
N THR A 212 -27.20 -31.98 9.38
CA THR A 212 -28.13 -31.09 10.07
C THR A 212 -29.04 -31.87 11.00
N ALA A 213 -29.00 -31.53 12.29
CA ALA A 213 -29.98 -32.02 13.25
C ALA A 213 -31.27 -31.19 13.18
N VAL A 214 -32.42 -31.85 13.27
CA VAL A 214 -33.74 -31.20 13.24
C VAL A 214 -34.33 -31.16 14.65
N MET A 215 -34.72 -29.96 15.10
CA MET A 215 -35.44 -29.74 16.36
C MET A 215 -36.84 -29.26 16.04
N ASP A 216 -37.74 -30.21 15.80
CA ASP A 216 -39.06 -29.96 15.24
C ASP A 216 -40.19 -29.75 16.24
N GLU A 217 -40.01 -30.24 17.47
CA GLU A 217 -40.95 -30.08 18.57
C GLU A 217 -41.02 -28.63 19.06
N VAL A 218 -42.19 -28.01 18.91
CA VAL A 218 -42.45 -26.63 19.32
C VAL A 218 -43.00 -26.60 20.75
N LEU A 219 -42.18 -26.13 21.70
CA LEU A 219 -42.51 -26.14 23.14
C LEU A 219 -43.11 -24.83 23.65
N ARG A 220 -43.04 -23.75 22.86
CA ARG A 220 -43.41 -22.39 23.27
C ARG A 220 -44.93 -22.18 23.33
N GLN A 221 -45.65 -22.58 22.29
CA GLN A 221 -47.09 -22.34 22.20
C GLN A 221 -47.86 -23.28 23.13
N ARG A 222 -48.62 -22.72 24.07
CA ARG A 222 -49.47 -23.46 25.01
C ARG A 222 -50.85 -23.78 24.44
N ASP A 223 -51.40 -22.86 23.64
CA ASP A 223 -52.66 -23.06 22.94
C ASP A 223 -52.49 -24.03 21.75
N PRO A 224 -53.24 -25.15 21.70
CA PRO A 224 -53.19 -26.10 20.59
C PRO A 224 -53.53 -25.47 19.23
N ALA A 225 -54.49 -24.55 19.17
CA ALA A 225 -54.88 -23.93 17.90
C ALA A 225 -53.78 -23.00 17.36
N LEU A 226 -53.17 -22.19 18.24
CA LEU A 226 -52.00 -21.38 17.87
C LEU A 226 -50.80 -22.24 17.46
N ARG A 227 -50.54 -23.35 18.17
CA ARG A 227 -49.46 -24.28 17.82
C ARG A 227 -49.66 -24.88 16.43
N GLU A 228 -50.89 -25.28 16.10
CA GLU A 228 -51.24 -25.80 14.78
C GLU A 228 -51.11 -24.72 13.70
N ALA A 229 -51.57 -23.49 13.95
CA ALA A 229 -51.40 -22.39 13.01
C ALA A 229 -49.91 -22.09 12.72
N VAL A 230 -49.04 -22.10 13.75
CA VAL A 230 -47.57 -21.95 13.58
C VAL A 230 -47.00 -23.08 12.72
N ARG A 231 -47.46 -24.32 12.92
CA ARG A 231 -47.02 -25.48 12.14
C ARG A 231 -47.42 -25.33 10.67
N ARG A 232 -48.69 -25.01 10.39
CA ARG A 232 -49.23 -24.81 9.03
C ARG A 232 -48.53 -23.68 8.29
N SER A 233 -48.28 -22.55 8.96
CA SER A 233 -47.57 -21.44 8.34
C SER A 233 -46.13 -21.82 7.96
N ARG A 234 -45.47 -22.68 8.75
CA ARG A 234 -44.11 -23.19 8.44
C ARG A 234 -44.07 -24.14 7.26
N GLU A 235 -45.11 -24.96 7.12
CA GLU A 235 -45.26 -25.96 6.05
C GLU A 235 -45.65 -25.36 4.70
N GLY A 236 -45.80 -24.04 4.61
CA GLY A 236 -46.18 -23.34 3.39
C GLY A 236 -47.68 -23.37 3.12
N ALA A 237 -48.50 -23.60 4.16
CA ALA A 237 -49.96 -23.53 4.11
C ALA A 237 -50.48 -22.31 4.91
N PRO A 238 -50.17 -21.06 4.49
CA PRO A 238 -50.59 -19.87 5.22
C PRO A 238 -52.11 -19.69 5.23
N GLY A 239 -52.83 -20.13 4.19
CA GLY A 239 -54.29 -20.10 4.14
C GLY A 239 -54.92 -20.92 5.26
N GLU A 240 -54.49 -22.17 5.42
CA GLU A 240 -54.94 -23.04 6.52
C GLU A 240 -54.58 -22.47 7.90
N ALA A 241 -53.44 -21.80 8.03
CA ALA A 241 -53.05 -21.13 9.27
C ALA A 241 -53.97 -19.94 9.59
N VAL A 242 -54.29 -19.09 8.62
CA VAL A 242 -55.21 -17.95 8.77
C VAL A 242 -56.63 -18.42 9.05
N GLU A 243 -57.08 -19.50 8.40
CA GLU A 243 -58.38 -20.12 8.67
C GLU A 243 -58.43 -20.72 10.08
N GLY A 244 -57.40 -21.48 10.48
CA GLY A 244 -57.30 -22.10 11.80
C GLY A 244 -57.24 -21.11 12.97
N LEU A 245 -56.83 -19.86 12.71
CA LEU A 245 -56.90 -18.77 13.69
C LEU A 245 -58.34 -18.26 13.92
N GLY A 246 -59.27 -18.50 12.99
CA GLY A 246 -60.69 -18.20 13.16
C GLY A 246 -60.97 -16.73 13.51
N GLU A 247 -61.65 -16.51 14.64
CA GLU A 247 -62.02 -15.16 15.14
C GLU A 247 -60.84 -14.30 15.60
N ARG A 248 -59.63 -14.88 15.68
CA ARG A 248 -58.38 -14.18 16.00
C ARG A 248 -57.83 -13.41 14.80
N VAL A 249 -58.44 -13.53 13.62
CA VAL A 249 -58.14 -12.68 12.47
C VAL A 249 -59.31 -11.71 12.28
N ARG A 250 -59.03 -10.41 12.33
CA ARG A 250 -60.05 -9.35 12.28
C ARG A 250 -59.77 -8.42 11.10
N GLU A 251 -60.82 -8.17 10.34
CA GLU A 251 -60.78 -7.21 9.24
C GLU A 251 -61.05 -5.79 9.74
N VAL A 252 -60.20 -4.85 9.35
CA VAL A 252 -60.22 -3.45 9.73
C VAL A 252 -59.86 -2.63 8.48
N PRO A 253 -60.54 -1.51 8.18
CA PRO A 253 -60.17 -0.69 7.03
C PRO A 253 -58.68 -0.38 7.00
N ARG A 254 -58.05 -0.53 5.83
CA ARG A 254 -56.59 -0.41 5.63
C ARG A 254 -55.96 0.83 6.29
N GLY A 255 -56.63 1.99 6.21
CA GLY A 255 -56.15 3.25 6.79
C GLY A 255 -56.28 3.37 8.31
N ASP A 256 -56.90 2.40 8.99
CA ASP A 256 -57.13 2.39 10.44
C ASP A 256 -56.46 1.19 11.13
N LEU A 257 -55.74 0.35 10.38
CA LEU A 257 -55.07 -0.85 10.90
C LEU A 257 -54.14 -0.56 12.08
N GLY A 258 -53.26 0.44 11.94
CA GLY A 258 -52.32 0.81 13.00
C GLY A 258 -53.02 1.41 14.23
N ALA A 259 -53.99 2.28 14.01
CA ALA A 259 -54.74 2.91 15.10
C ALA A 259 -55.61 1.90 15.86
N GLU A 260 -56.25 0.95 15.17
CA GLU A 260 -57.02 -0.12 15.82
C GLU A 260 -56.13 -1.05 16.65
N ALA A 261 -54.93 -1.41 16.18
CA ALA A 261 -53.98 -2.18 16.99
C ALA A 261 -53.62 -1.44 18.29
N GLY A 262 -53.38 -0.14 18.21
CA GLY A 262 -53.13 0.71 19.38
C GLY A 262 -54.32 0.73 20.35
N ARG A 263 -55.55 0.94 19.84
CA ARG A 263 -56.78 0.92 20.64
C ARG A 263 -57.03 -0.42 21.32
N ARG A 264 -56.78 -1.54 20.61
CA ARG A 264 -56.91 -2.89 21.17
C ARG A 264 -55.93 -3.13 22.31
N TRP A 265 -54.69 -2.71 22.15
CA TRP A 265 -53.70 -2.80 23.21
C TRP A 265 -54.08 -1.91 24.41
N LEU A 266 -54.57 -0.69 24.17
CA LEU A 266 -55.09 0.19 25.22
C LEU A 266 -56.35 -0.38 25.91
N ALA A 267 -57.13 -1.23 25.27
CA ALA A 267 -58.29 -1.86 25.92
C ALA A 267 -57.88 -2.95 26.94
N LEU A 268 -56.63 -3.42 26.91
CA LEU A 268 -56.11 -4.42 27.84
C LEU A 268 -55.82 -3.81 29.23
N GLY A 269 -55.87 -4.65 30.27
CA GLY A 269 -55.42 -4.25 31.61
C GLY A 269 -53.91 -3.99 31.69
N HIS A 270 -53.46 -3.29 32.72
CA HIS A 270 -52.03 -2.89 32.86
C HIS A 270 -51.05 -4.09 32.83
N GLU A 271 -51.37 -5.20 33.50
CA GLU A 271 -50.53 -6.41 33.49
C GLU A 271 -50.53 -7.06 32.10
N GLU A 272 -51.68 -7.19 31.46
CA GLU A 272 -51.83 -7.76 30.12
C GLU A 272 -51.11 -6.94 29.05
N ARG A 273 -51.13 -5.61 29.16
CA ARG A 273 -50.37 -4.68 28.30
C ARG A 273 -48.87 -4.95 28.34
N THR A 274 -48.33 -5.29 29.52
CA THR A 274 -46.89 -5.58 29.72
C THR A 274 -46.49 -6.89 29.04
N ASP A 275 -47.42 -7.85 29.02
CA ASP A 275 -47.26 -9.19 28.45
C ASP A 275 -47.59 -9.28 26.95
N THR A 276 -48.15 -8.21 26.37
CA THR A 276 -48.63 -8.15 24.98
C THR A 276 -47.71 -7.32 24.09
N ALA A 277 -47.15 -7.94 23.05
CA ALA A 277 -46.36 -7.24 22.03
C ALA A 277 -47.23 -6.80 20.83
N ILE A 278 -46.97 -5.62 20.28
CA ILE A 278 -47.58 -5.18 19.01
C ILE A 278 -46.53 -5.22 17.90
N MET A 279 -46.84 -5.88 16.79
CA MET A 279 -45.94 -6.07 15.64
C MET A 279 -46.53 -5.48 14.37
N ALA A 280 -45.68 -4.82 13.59
CA ALA A 280 -46.04 -4.26 12.30
C ALA A 280 -44.97 -4.55 11.23
N PRO A 281 -45.36 -4.75 9.95
CA PRO A 281 -44.47 -5.09 8.86
C PRO A 281 -43.66 -3.88 8.38
N THR A 282 -44.21 -2.67 8.51
CA THR A 282 -43.60 -1.44 7.98
C THR A 282 -43.39 -0.37 9.05
N HIS A 283 -42.42 0.52 8.80
CA HIS A 283 -42.20 1.68 9.67
C HIS A 283 -43.38 2.67 9.67
N ALA A 284 -44.19 2.70 8.61
CA ALA A 284 -45.38 3.55 8.52
C ALA A 284 -46.47 3.08 9.48
N ILE A 285 -46.91 1.82 9.37
CA ILE A 285 -47.90 1.23 10.28
C ILE A 285 -47.42 1.29 11.73
N ARG A 286 -46.14 0.99 11.98
CA ARG A 286 -45.57 1.10 13.33
C ARG A 286 -45.68 2.52 13.92
N ARG A 287 -45.54 3.57 13.10
CA ARG A 287 -45.75 4.96 13.57
C ARG A 287 -47.20 5.18 13.94
N GLU A 288 -48.14 4.78 13.10
CA GLU A 288 -49.58 4.88 13.38
C GLU A 288 -49.96 4.18 14.69
N VAL A 289 -49.44 2.97 14.93
CA VAL A 289 -49.64 2.24 16.20
C VAL A 289 -49.05 3.02 17.37
N ASN A 290 -47.80 3.48 17.26
CA ASN A 290 -47.13 4.23 18.33
C ASN A 290 -47.89 5.52 18.65
N ASP A 291 -48.36 6.25 17.64
CA ASP A 291 -49.09 7.50 17.82
C ASP A 291 -50.42 7.25 18.53
N ALA A 292 -51.18 6.22 18.11
CA ALA A 292 -52.44 5.84 18.75
C ALA A 292 -52.25 5.38 20.22
N VAL A 293 -51.23 4.56 20.49
CA VAL A 293 -50.89 4.13 21.86
C VAL A 293 -50.54 5.34 22.72
N ARG A 294 -49.70 6.25 22.22
CA ARG A 294 -49.28 7.43 22.97
C ARG A 294 -50.41 8.41 23.23
N GLU A 295 -51.29 8.64 22.25
CA GLU A 295 -52.48 9.47 22.43
C GLU A 295 -53.36 8.91 23.55
N GLY A 296 -53.62 7.60 23.54
CA GLY A 296 -54.38 6.94 24.60
C GLY A 296 -53.71 6.99 25.97
N LEU A 297 -52.41 6.68 26.06
CA LEU A 297 -51.66 6.76 27.33
C LEU A 297 -51.56 8.19 27.87
N ALA A 298 -51.53 9.20 27.00
CA ALA A 298 -51.61 10.60 27.41
C ALA A 298 -53.00 10.95 27.97
N ALA A 299 -54.07 10.45 27.35
CA ALA A 299 -55.44 10.63 27.83
C ALA A 299 -55.69 9.93 29.19
N GLU A 300 -55.06 8.77 29.41
CA GLU A 300 -55.08 8.05 30.70
C GLU A 300 -54.21 8.72 31.79
N GLY A 301 -53.38 9.70 31.42
CA GLY A 301 -52.42 10.34 32.33
C GLY A 301 -51.17 9.50 32.63
N ALA A 302 -50.99 8.36 31.95
CA ALA A 302 -49.80 7.52 32.06
C ALA A 302 -48.57 8.18 31.44
N LEU A 303 -48.75 9.00 30.39
CA LEU A 303 -47.71 9.92 29.92
C LEU A 303 -47.87 11.28 30.61
N HIS A 304 -46.86 11.68 31.37
CA HIS A 304 -46.96 12.85 32.23
C HIS A 304 -45.70 13.72 32.23
N GLY A 305 -45.78 14.86 32.92
CA GLY A 305 -44.66 15.78 33.10
C GLY A 305 -44.35 16.62 31.86
N ARG A 306 -43.08 17.05 31.73
CA ARG A 306 -42.62 17.89 30.62
C ARG A 306 -42.48 17.07 29.34
N SER A 307 -42.86 17.65 28.20
CA SER A 307 -42.50 17.13 26.89
C SER A 307 -41.12 17.62 26.45
N LEU A 308 -40.43 16.79 25.68
CA LEU A 308 -39.18 17.12 25.00
C LEU A 308 -39.31 16.80 23.51
N ALA A 309 -39.40 17.84 22.69
CA ALA A 309 -39.28 17.72 21.24
C ALA A 309 -37.81 17.51 20.84
N ILE A 310 -37.57 16.56 19.95
CA ILE A 310 -36.25 16.15 19.47
C ILE A 310 -36.30 15.99 17.95
N ASP A 311 -35.28 16.52 17.30
CA ASP A 311 -34.99 16.26 15.89
C ASP A 311 -34.23 14.94 15.76
N ARG A 312 -34.96 13.82 15.64
CA ARG A 312 -34.37 12.49 15.51
C ARG A 312 -33.73 12.30 14.13
N LEU A 313 -32.67 11.51 14.10
CA LEU A 313 -31.87 11.20 12.93
C LEU A 313 -32.28 9.82 12.39
N VAL A 314 -32.79 9.81 11.15
CA VAL A 314 -33.22 8.61 10.44
C VAL A 314 -32.20 8.31 9.34
N ASP A 315 -31.47 7.20 9.47
CA ASP A 315 -30.44 6.80 8.51
C ASP A 315 -31.04 6.50 7.14
N ARG A 316 -30.51 7.14 6.08
CA ARG A 316 -30.91 6.89 4.68
C ARG A 316 -30.50 5.51 4.14
N ARG A 317 -29.71 4.75 4.91
CA ARG A 317 -29.23 3.39 4.60
C ARG A 317 -28.51 3.31 3.26
N LEU A 318 -27.74 4.33 2.91
CA LEU A 318 -26.94 4.30 1.69
C LEU A 318 -25.97 3.11 1.69
N THR A 319 -25.86 2.45 0.54
CA THR A 319 -24.80 1.46 0.32
C THR A 319 -23.43 2.14 0.31
N ARG A 320 -22.35 1.36 0.46
CA ARG A 320 -20.97 1.88 0.35
C ARG A 320 -20.72 2.63 -0.95
N ALA A 321 -21.23 2.10 -2.05
CA ALA A 321 -21.08 2.71 -3.37
C ALA A 321 -21.84 4.04 -3.45
N GLN A 322 -23.08 4.08 -2.98
CA GLN A 322 -23.87 5.31 -2.91
C GLN A 322 -23.21 6.35 -1.99
N ALA A 323 -22.72 5.97 -0.81
CA ALA A 323 -22.06 6.90 0.11
C ALA A 323 -20.78 7.53 -0.49
N ALA A 324 -20.05 6.77 -1.32
CA ALA A 324 -18.88 7.26 -2.04
C ALA A 324 -19.21 8.04 -3.32
N ASP A 325 -20.43 7.92 -3.83
CA ASP A 325 -20.90 8.68 -4.98
C ASP A 325 -21.38 10.06 -4.54
N ILE A 326 -20.73 11.10 -5.05
CA ILE A 326 -21.05 12.49 -4.71
C ILE A 326 -22.49 12.87 -5.10
N ARG A 327 -23.10 12.16 -6.06
CA ARG A 327 -24.49 12.40 -6.48
C ARG A 327 -25.51 12.02 -5.41
N SER A 328 -25.11 11.23 -4.41
CA SER A 328 -25.98 10.89 -3.28
C SER A 328 -26.05 11.99 -2.22
N TRP A 329 -25.31 13.09 -2.40
CA TRP A 329 -25.18 14.18 -1.43
C TRP A 329 -25.83 15.44 -1.96
N GLU A 330 -26.82 15.95 -1.24
CA GLU A 330 -27.60 17.12 -1.62
C GLU A 330 -27.52 18.21 -0.56
N ALA A 331 -27.70 19.47 -0.97
CA ALA A 331 -27.77 20.58 -0.03
C ALA A 331 -28.98 20.40 0.91
N GLY A 332 -28.76 20.57 2.21
CA GLY A 332 -29.75 20.32 3.26
C GLY A 332 -29.58 18.97 3.96
N ASP A 333 -28.79 18.04 3.40
CA ASP A 333 -28.59 16.73 4.01
C ASP A 333 -27.90 16.83 5.39
N THR A 334 -28.34 16.01 6.33
CA THR A 334 -27.70 15.90 7.64
C THR A 334 -26.67 14.77 7.65
N VAL A 335 -25.43 15.10 8.00
CA VAL A 335 -24.30 14.17 8.00
C VAL A 335 -23.90 13.88 9.44
N VAL A 336 -23.88 12.61 9.80
CA VAL A 336 -23.43 12.16 11.12
C VAL A 336 -22.12 11.42 10.97
N PHE A 337 -21.11 11.85 11.73
CA PHE A 337 -19.79 11.21 11.73
C PHE A 337 -19.74 10.10 12.79
N HIS A 338 -19.24 8.92 12.39
CA HIS A 338 -19.08 7.75 13.26
C HIS A 338 -17.62 7.52 13.66
N ARG A 339 -16.69 8.19 12.98
CA ARG A 339 -15.25 8.27 13.26
C ARG A 339 -14.74 9.64 12.83
N ASP A 340 -13.57 10.00 13.33
CA ASP A 340 -12.85 11.18 12.87
C ASP A 340 -12.54 11.04 11.37
N ALA A 341 -13.10 11.92 10.55
CA ALA A 341 -12.99 11.87 9.11
C ALA A 341 -13.21 13.27 8.52
N TYR A 342 -12.50 13.61 7.43
CA TYR A 342 -12.70 14.87 6.70
C TYR A 342 -12.62 16.13 7.58
N GLY A 343 -11.83 16.09 8.65
CA GLY A 343 -11.69 17.19 9.62
C GLY A 343 -12.89 17.41 10.54
N CYS A 344 -13.82 16.44 10.58
CA CYS A 344 -14.93 16.35 11.54
C CYS A 344 -14.63 15.23 12.53
N ARG A 345 -15.11 15.36 13.77
CA ARG A 345 -14.91 14.41 14.86
C ARG A 345 -16.03 13.37 14.89
N GLN A 346 -15.76 12.24 15.53
CA GLN A 346 -16.81 11.28 15.88
C GLN A 346 -17.96 11.97 16.62
N ASP A 347 -19.18 11.61 16.25
CA ASP A 347 -20.44 12.15 16.77
C ASP A 347 -20.78 13.59 16.34
N ASP A 348 -19.95 14.25 15.52
CA ASP A 348 -20.33 15.51 14.89
C ASP A 348 -21.55 15.30 13.98
N VAL A 349 -22.51 16.21 14.10
CA VAL A 349 -23.66 16.32 13.19
C VAL A 349 -23.51 17.61 12.40
N CYS A 350 -23.34 17.49 11.09
CA CYS A 350 -23.08 18.59 10.17
C CYS A 350 -24.18 18.66 9.11
N THR A 351 -24.31 19.80 8.43
CA THR A 351 -25.26 19.96 7.33
C THR A 351 -24.51 20.17 6.03
N VAL A 352 -24.91 19.47 4.97
CA VAL A 352 -24.41 19.71 3.62
C VAL A 352 -24.99 21.04 3.14
N THR A 353 -24.11 21.97 2.77
CA THR A 353 -24.50 23.28 2.20
C THR A 353 -24.51 23.26 0.67
N GLY A 354 -23.81 22.30 0.06
CA GLY A 354 -23.84 22.07 -1.37
C GLY A 354 -22.67 21.22 -1.86
N VAL A 355 -22.58 21.07 -3.18
CA VAL A 355 -21.47 20.44 -3.87
C VAL A 355 -20.79 21.49 -4.76
N GLN A 356 -19.51 21.76 -4.52
CA GLN A 356 -18.70 22.75 -5.24
C GLN A 356 -17.37 22.11 -5.67
N ASP A 357 -16.93 22.36 -6.91
CA ASP A 357 -15.67 21.83 -7.46
C ASP A 357 -15.50 20.30 -7.30
N GLY A 358 -16.62 19.56 -7.37
CA GLY A 358 -16.63 18.11 -7.15
C GLY A 358 -16.28 17.68 -5.72
N LYS A 359 -16.62 18.52 -4.72
CA LYS A 359 -16.51 18.25 -3.28
C LYS A 359 -17.81 18.61 -2.57
N VAL A 360 -18.17 17.82 -1.57
CA VAL A 360 -19.24 18.13 -0.61
C VAL A 360 -18.75 19.21 0.34
N VAL A 361 -19.57 20.23 0.55
CA VAL A 361 -19.32 21.35 1.46
C VAL A 361 -20.20 21.20 2.68
N LEU A 362 -19.60 21.11 3.87
CA LEU A 362 -20.28 20.99 5.16
C LEU A 362 -20.19 22.28 5.95
N ALA A 363 -21.31 22.67 6.54
CA ALA A 363 -21.32 23.57 7.70
C ALA A 363 -21.01 22.75 8.95
N THR A 364 -19.91 23.09 9.64
CA THR A 364 -19.52 22.49 10.92
C THR A 364 -19.47 23.55 12.01
N PRO A 365 -19.54 23.17 13.31
CA PRO A 365 -19.36 24.12 14.41
C PRO A 365 -18.02 24.87 14.38
N GLY A 366 -16.99 24.31 13.72
CA GLY A 366 -15.65 24.89 13.55
C GLY A 366 -15.42 25.54 12.17
N GLY A 367 -16.49 25.97 11.50
CA GLY A 367 -16.47 26.60 10.17
C GLY A 367 -16.78 25.64 9.02
N GLU A 368 -16.48 26.07 7.80
CA GLU A 368 -16.75 25.26 6.60
C GLU A 368 -15.73 24.11 6.45
N ARG A 369 -16.17 22.95 5.96
CA ARG A 369 -15.31 21.84 5.56
C ARG A 369 -15.65 21.39 4.15
N ARG A 370 -14.65 21.09 3.34
CA ARG A 370 -14.83 20.59 1.96
C ARG A 370 -14.11 19.27 1.79
N PHE A 371 -14.80 18.25 1.30
CA PHE A 371 -14.19 16.95 1.03
C PHE A 371 -14.85 16.25 -0.16
N ARG A 372 -14.15 15.30 -0.77
CA ARG A 372 -14.75 14.40 -1.76
C ARG A 372 -15.05 13.08 -1.06
N PRO A 373 -16.30 12.60 -1.04
CA PRO A 373 -16.60 11.26 -0.57
C PRO A 373 -15.83 10.28 -1.46
N SER A 374 -14.92 9.49 -0.88
CA SER A 374 -14.21 8.46 -1.63
C SER A 374 -13.78 7.32 -0.71
N GLY A 375 -13.60 6.15 -1.32
CA GLY A 375 -13.08 4.95 -0.65
C GLY A 375 -13.83 4.57 0.63
N ASN A 376 -13.09 4.03 1.59
CA ASN A 376 -13.65 3.58 2.87
C ASN A 376 -14.02 4.73 3.81
N SER A 377 -13.39 5.91 3.66
CA SER A 377 -13.66 7.07 4.52
C SER A 377 -15.03 7.67 4.28
N ALA A 378 -15.61 7.51 3.08
CA ALA A 378 -17.01 7.88 2.81
C ALA A 378 -17.98 7.12 3.72
N TRP A 379 -17.60 5.92 4.17
CA TRP A 379 -18.44 5.10 5.04
C TRP A 379 -18.30 5.43 6.54
N TRP A 380 -17.36 6.31 6.90
CA TRP A 380 -17.19 6.78 8.28
C TRP A 380 -18.19 7.88 8.67
N CYS A 381 -18.96 8.38 7.72
CA CYS A 381 -20.10 9.27 7.91
C CYS A 381 -21.34 8.71 7.22
N ARG A 382 -22.53 9.11 7.68
CA ARG A 382 -23.81 8.71 7.09
C ARG A 382 -24.75 9.88 6.91
N LEU A 383 -25.48 9.85 5.80
CA LEU A 383 -26.58 10.76 5.54
C LEU A 383 -27.82 10.31 6.31
N HIS A 384 -28.44 11.27 6.97
CA HIS A 384 -29.65 11.10 7.74
C HIS A 384 -30.69 12.13 7.30
N ASP A 385 -31.94 11.69 7.28
CA ASP A 385 -33.08 12.58 7.34
C ASP A 385 -33.33 12.99 8.79
N THR A 386 -33.93 14.16 8.97
CA THR A 386 -34.33 14.66 10.29
C THR A 386 -35.85 14.62 10.38
N GLU A 387 -36.37 13.98 11.43
CA GLU A 387 -37.79 13.93 11.72
C GLU A 387 -38.05 14.42 13.15
N GLY A 388 -39.18 15.09 13.40
CA GLY A 388 -39.57 15.47 14.74
C GLY A 388 -40.11 14.28 15.53
N ILE A 389 -39.67 14.13 16.78
CA ILE A 389 -40.23 13.19 17.75
C ILE A 389 -40.38 13.88 19.11
N GLU A 390 -41.46 13.59 19.83
CA GLU A 390 -41.69 14.13 21.17
C GLU A 390 -41.64 13.00 22.19
N ILE A 391 -40.89 13.15 23.29
CA ILE A 391 -40.89 12.19 24.41
C ILE A 391 -41.41 12.84 25.71
N ARG A 392 -42.05 12.04 26.56
CA ARG A 392 -42.58 12.37 27.89
C ARG A 392 -42.17 11.34 28.93
N ALA A 393 -42.32 11.64 30.22
CA ALA A 393 -42.19 10.60 31.24
C ALA A 393 -43.30 9.56 31.05
N GLY A 394 -42.94 8.28 31.22
CA GLY A 394 -43.78 7.12 30.89
C GLY A 394 -43.58 6.56 29.48
N ASP A 395 -42.90 7.27 28.57
CA ASP A 395 -42.67 6.77 27.22
C ASP A 395 -41.70 5.57 27.20
N ARG A 396 -42.03 4.55 26.39
CA ARG A 396 -41.09 3.52 25.97
C ARG A 396 -40.38 3.95 24.68
N ILE A 397 -39.05 3.92 24.71
CA ILE A 397 -38.19 4.26 23.58
C ILE A 397 -37.23 3.13 23.26
N ARG A 398 -36.72 3.12 22.04
CA ARG A 398 -35.65 2.23 21.58
C ARG A 398 -34.51 3.05 21.01
N TRP A 399 -33.28 2.61 21.24
CA TRP A 399 -32.09 3.23 20.66
C TRP A 399 -31.90 2.79 19.21
N THR A 400 -31.53 3.71 18.32
CA THR A 400 -31.26 3.42 16.89
C THR A 400 -29.77 3.36 16.56
N ARG A 401 -28.89 3.59 17.54
CA ARG A 401 -27.44 3.58 17.39
C ARG A 401 -26.75 2.99 18.62
N ASN A 402 -25.67 2.24 18.39
CA ASN A 402 -24.82 1.70 19.45
C ASN A 402 -23.94 2.80 20.10
N ARG A 403 -23.75 2.73 21.42
CA ARG A 403 -22.75 3.46 22.20
C ARG A 403 -22.00 2.52 23.14
N LYS A 404 -20.68 2.48 23.07
CA LYS A 404 -19.87 1.70 24.02
C LYS A 404 -19.95 2.31 25.42
N ALA A 405 -20.00 1.45 26.44
CA ALA A 405 -19.80 1.87 27.83
C ALA A 405 -18.37 2.40 28.01
N SER A 406 -18.21 3.46 28.79
CA SER A 406 -16.92 4.06 29.17
C SER A 406 -17.08 4.73 30.54
N HIS A 407 -16.00 5.12 31.22
CA HIS A 407 -16.08 5.73 32.55
C HIS A 407 -17.10 6.89 32.59
N GLY A 408 -18.17 6.70 33.38
CA GLY A 408 -19.26 7.66 33.54
C GLY A 408 -20.33 7.67 32.43
N ARG A 409 -20.24 6.82 31.39
CA ARG A 409 -21.22 6.73 30.30
C ARG A 409 -21.83 5.33 30.21
N HIS A 410 -23.15 5.27 30.31
CA HIS A 410 -23.93 4.04 30.14
C HIS A 410 -23.89 3.55 28.69
N GLY A 411 -23.64 2.25 28.49
CA GLY A 411 -23.56 1.62 27.18
C GLY A 411 -24.96 1.43 26.58
N LEU A 412 -25.16 1.87 25.33
CA LEU A 412 -26.44 1.77 24.63
C LEU A 412 -26.29 0.82 23.44
N VAL A 413 -27.31 0.00 23.20
CA VAL A 413 -27.32 -0.93 22.06
C VAL A 413 -28.49 -0.60 21.15
N ASN A 414 -28.23 -0.59 19.85
CA ASN A 414 -29.22 -0.43 18.80
C ASN A 414 -30.26 -1.56 18.92
N GLY A 415 -31.53 -1.16 18.97
CA GLY A 415 -32.66 -2.03 19.27
C GLY A 415 -32.92 -2.24 20.76
N GLY A 416 -32.03 -1.79 21.65
CA GLY A 416 -32.27 -1.83 23.09
C GLY A 416 -33.37 -0.83 23.49
N GLU A 417 -34.25 -1.25 24.39
CA GLU A 417 -35.37 -0.44 24.87
C GLU A 417 -35.07 0.23 26.23
N ALA A 418 -35.76 1.33 26.50
CA ALA A 418 -35.75 2.00 27.78
C ALA A 418 -37.07 2.74 28.04
N GLU A 419 -37.42 2.90 29.31
CA GLU A 419 -38.52 3.74 29.78
C GLU A 419 -37.98 5.14 30.13
N VAL A 420 -38.69 6.19 29.75
CA VAL A 420 -38.40 7.57 30.16
C VAL A 420 -39.01 7.81 31.54
N LEU A 421 -38.17 8.01 32.56
CA LEU A 421 -38.64 8.20 33.93
C LEU A 421 -38.98 9.66 34.26
N ASP A 422 -38.13 10.58 33.81
CA ASP A 422 -38.31 12.02 34.07
C ASP A 422 -37.54 12.85 33.03
N ILE A 423 -38.12 14.00 32.68
CA ILE A 423 -37.51 15.00 31.82
C ILE A 423 -37.23 16.24 32.68
N GLY A 424 -35.97 16.34 33.10
CA GLY A 424 -35.42 17.44 33.87
C GLY A 424 -35.10 18.67 33.02
N GLY A 425 -34.65 19.76 33.66
CA GLY A 425 -34.23 20.97 32.95
C GLY A 425 -32.99 20.75 32.06
N GLN A 426 -32.03 19.96 32.54
CA GLN A 426 -30.74 19.71 31.87
C GLN A 426 -30.52 18.25 31.43
N ARG A 427 -31.27 17.30 31.99
CA ARG A 427 -31.06 15.85 31.78
C ARG A 427 -32.38 15.13 31.61
N VAL A 428 -32.33 14.01 30.90
CA VAL A 428 -33.42 13.04 30.78
C VAL A 428 -32.99 11.76 31.49
N ARG A 429 -33.85 11.22 32.37
CA ARG A 429 -33.61 9.98 33.10
C ARG A 429 -34.35 8.83 32.44
N PHE A 430 -33.67 7.70 32.27
CA PHE A 430 -34.18 6.49 31.66
C PHE A 430 -34.01 5.29 32.59
N ARG A 431 -34.79 4.23 32.37
CA ARG A 431 -34.59 2.89 32.92
C ARG A 431 -34.49 1.89 31.77
N ASP A 432 -33.41 1.12 31.70
CA ASP A 432 -33.31 0.05 30.70
C ASP A 432 -34.21 -1.15 31.07
N THR A 433 -34.31 -2.13 30.17
CA THR A 433 -35.06 -3.38 30.39
C THR A 433 -34.48 -4.27 31.49
N GLU A 434 -33.26 -4.01 31.95
CA GLU A 434 -32.60 -4.71 33.06
C GLU A 434 -32.89 -4.02 34.41
N GLY A 435 -33.63 -2.91 34.40
CA GLY A 435 -33.99 -2.14 35.58
C GLY A 435 -32.95 -1.09 35.98
N HIS A 436 -31.85 -0.94 35.25
CA HIS A 436 -30.83 0.04 35.56
C HIS A 436 -31.27 1.45 35.16
N ALA A 437 -31.26 2.36 36.13
CA ALA A 437 -31.53 3.77 35.88
C ALA A 437 -30.25 4.49 35.42
N PHE A 438 -30.36 5.29 34.36
CA PHE A 438 -29.29 6.15 33.87
C PHE A 438 -29.84 7.51 33.42
N SER A 439 -28.96 8.48 33.13
CA SER A 439 -29.40 9.80 32.69
C SER A 439 -28.51 10.36 31.60
N LEU A 440 -29.11 10.92 30.56
CA LEU A 440 -28.42 11.60 29.46
C LEU A 440 -28.58 13.11 29.61
N SER A 441 -27.56 13.86 29.18
CA SER A 441 -27.72 15.32 29.00
C SER A 441 -28.71 15.58 27.88
N ARG A 442 -29.49 16.67 27.96
CA ARG A 442 -30.35 17.11 26.85
C ARG A 442 -29.58 17.44 25.56
N ARG A 443 -28.26 17.66 25.68
CA ARG A 443 -27.36 17.89 24.54
C ARG A 443 -26.66 16.62 24.05
N ASP A 444 -26.92 15.46 24.65
CA ASP A 444 -26.33 14.19 24.22
C ASP A 444 -26.90 13.79 22.85
N VAL A 445 -26.02 13.57 21.87
CA VAL A 445 -26.41 13.19 20.50
C VAL A 445 -27.25 11.91 20.46
N GLN A 446 -27.12 11.04 21.47
CA GLN A 446 -27.90 9.81 21.53
C GLN A 446 -29.40 10.06 21.69
N LEU A 447 -29.81 11.22 22.22
CA LEU A 447 -31.22 11.60 22.22
C LEU A 447 -31.78 11.78 20.81
N ARG A 448 -30.93 12.05 19.81
CA ARG A 448 -31.35 12.09 18.39
C ARG A 448 -31.35 10.72 17.73
N HIS A 449 -30.85 9.68 18.39
CA HIS A 449 -30.80 8.30 17.90
C HIS A 449 -31.75 7.40 18.69
N LEU A 450 -33.02 7.80 18.75
CA LEU A 450 -34.09 7.02 19.39
C LEU A 450 -35.37 7.05 18.56
N ASP A 451 -36.30 6.19 18.97
CA ASP A 451 -37.64 6.09 18.41
C ASP A 451 -38.59 5.55 19.49
N HIS A 452 -39.91 5.65 19.29
CA HIS A 452 -40.87 5.01 20.19
C HIS A 452 -40.83 3.48 20.06
N ALA A 453 -41.08 2.78 21.16
CA ALA A 453 -40.96 1.33 21.29
C ALA A 453 -42.24 0.63 21.79
N TRP A 454 -43.41 1.24 21.57
CA TRP A 454 -44.70 0.59 21.89
C TRP A 454 -45.05 -0.50 20.87
N CYS A 455 -44.69 -0.28 19.60
CA CYS A 455 -44.77 -1.26 18.52
C CYS A 455 -43.39 -1.57 17.96
N THR A 456 -43.13 -2.84 17.69
CA THR A 456 -41.89 -3.31 17.08
C THR A 456 -42.12 -3.74 15.63
N THR A 457 -41.07 -3.62 14.80
CA THR A 457 -41.11 -4.20 13.45
C THR A 457 -40.88 -5.71 13.54
N VAL A 458 -41.48 -6.50 12.66
CA VAL A 458 -41.32 -7.97 12.65
C VAL A 458 -39.85 -8.41 12.62
N HIS A 459 -39.02 -7.78 11.77
CA HIS A 459 -37.58 -8.05 11.72
C HIS A 459 -36.85 -7.81 13.06
N ALA A 460 -37.28 -6.80 13.83
CA ALA A 460 -36.68 -6.51 15.13
C ALA A 460 -37.21 -7.42 16.24
N ALA A 461 -38.39 -8.01 16.06
CA ALA A 461 -38.99 -8.98 16.96
C ALA A 461 -38.42 -10.40 16.80
N GLN A 462 -37.62 -10.67 15.76
CA GLN A 462 -37.00 -11.98 15.58
C GLN A 462 -36.11 -12.35 16.77
N GLY A 463 -36.22 -13.59 17.23
CA GLY A 463 -35.65 -14.08 18.48
C GLY A 463 -36.43 -13.71 19.76
N ALA A 464 -37.29 -12.68 19.74
CA ALA A 464 -38.10 -12.31 20.91
C ALA A 464 -39.26 -13.31 21.15
N THR A 465 -39.80 -13.29 22.37
CA THR A 465 -40.99 -14.04 22.78
C THR A 465 -41.90 -13.12 23.59
N ALA A 466 -43.20 -13.17 23.31
CA ALA A 466 -44.23 -12.48 24.08
C ALA A 466 -45.31 -13.47 24.50
N ARG A 467 -46.00 -13.19 25.61
CA ARG A 467 -47.10 -14.05 26.05
C ARG A 467 -48.27 -13.96 25.07
N SER A 468 -48.66 -12.72 24.77
CA SER A 468 -49.69 -12.38 23.79
C SER A 468 -49.10 -11.47 22.70
N ALA A 469 -49.66 -11.51 21.50
CA ALA A 469 -49.23 -10.62 20.42
C ALA A 469 -50.38 -10.11 19.55
N ILE A 470 -50.29 -8.84 19.16
CA ILE A 470 -51.16 -8.18 18.19
C ILE A 470 -50.31 -7.90 16.94
N ALA A 471 -50.63 -8.58 15.83
CA ALA A 471 -49.96 -8.41 14.54
C ALA A 471 -50.86 -7.62 13.58
N VAL A 472 -50.25 -6.84 12.70
CA VAL A 472 -50.96 -6.02 11.71
C VAL A 472 -50.43 -6.32 10.32
N LEU A 473 -51.21 -6.96 9.45
CA LEU A 473 -50.81 -7.30 8.09
C LEU A 473 -51.79 -6.74 7.07
N ASP A 474 -51.30 -5.89 6.17
CA ASP A 474 -52.10 -5.38 5.06
C ASP A 474 -51.93 -6.27 3.81
N SER A 475 -53.04 -6.71 3.23
CA SER A 475 -53.12 -7.62 2.08
C SER A 475 -52.34 -7.12 0.86
N ALA A 476 -52.43 -5.81 0.55
CA ALA A 476 -51.69 -5.21 -0.56
C ALA A 476 -50.28 -4.69 -0.20
N GLY A 477 -49.82 -4.86 1.04
CA GLY A 477 -48.52 -4.34 1.48
C GLY A 477 -47.36 -5.30 1.32
N ALA A 478 -46.31 -5.07 2.10
CA ALA A 478 -45.07 -5.83 2.08
C ALA A 478 -45.16 -7.11 2.94
N VAL A 479 -46.21 -7.90 2.72
CA VAL A 479 -46.44 -9.17 3.42
C VAL A 479 -45.91 -10.36 2.61
N ASP A 480 -45.37 -11.35 3.32
CA ASP A 480 -44.94 -12.65 2.81
C ASP A 480 -45.07 -13.75 3.89
N GLN A 481 -44.92 -15.03 3.50
CA GLN A 481 -45.07 -16.16 4.42
C GLN A 481 -44.08 -16.16 5.58
N ALA A 482 -42.84 -15.71 5.34
CA ALA A 482 -41.79 -15.72 6.37
C ALA A 482 -42.08 -14.66 7.44
N LEU A 483 -42.56 -13.49 7.03
CA LEU A 483 -42.99 -12.41 7.92
C LEU A 483 -44.18 -12.87 8.77
N PHE A 484 -45.22 -13.43 8.15
CA PHE A 484 -46.37 -13.98 8.87
C PHE A 484 -45.97 -15.09 9.85
N HIS A 485 -45.08 -16.01 9.44
CA HIS A 485 -44.58 -17.06 10.33
C HIS A 485 -43.81 -16.49 11.53
N VAL A 486 -42.98 -15.45 11.34
CA VAL A 486 -42.27 -14.82 12.45
C VAL A 486 -43.24 -14.18 13.42
N GLU A 487 -44.21 -13.38 12.96
CA GLU A 487 -45.22 -12.76 13.83
C GLU A 487 -45.99 -13.78 14.65
N LEU A 488 -46.52 -14.81 13.97
CA LEU A 488 -47.32 -15.85 14.60
C LEU A 488 -46.53 -16.64 15.65
N SER A 489 -45.26 -16.92 15.38
CA SER A 489 -44.38 -17.70 16.27
C SER A 489 -43.84 -16.92 17.49
N ARG A 490 -44.06 -15.60 17.57
CA ARG A 490 -43.63 -14.78 18.73
C ARG A 490 -44.51 -15.00 19.96
N ALA A 491 -45.81 -15.23 19.76
CA ALA A 491 -46.78 -15.43 20.83
C ALA A 491 -46.70 -16.84 21.43
N SER A 492 -46.75 -16.96 22.76
CA SER A 492 -46.83 -18.26 23.43
C SER A 492 -48.26 -18.68 23.80
N GLU A 493 -49.18 -17.74 23.99
CA GLU A 493 -50.56 -18.02 24.42
C GLU A 493 -51.59 -17.45 23.46
N GLU A 494 -51.65 -16.13 23.31
CA GLU A 494 -52.70 -15.47 22.52
C GLU A 494 -52.12 -14.70 21.33
N PHE A 495 -52.83 -14.76 20.20
CA PHE A 495 -52.45 -14.06 18.98
C PHE A 495 -53.69 -13.41 18.36
N LEU A 496 -53.59 -12.14 18.01
CA LEU A 496 -54.59 -11.38 17.27
C LEU A 496 -53.94 -10.82 16.01
N LEU A 497 -54.52 -11.10 14.85
CA LEU A 497 -54.11 -10.57 13.56
C LEU A 497 -55.14 -9.57 13.05
N LEU A 498 -54.71 -8.34 12.79
CA LEU A 498 -55.50 -7.32 12.10
C LEU A 498 -55.10 -7.28 10.63
N THR A 499 -56.08 -7.28 9.74
CA THR A 499 -55.86 -7.18 8.29
C THR A 499 -56.95 -6.36 7.61
N ASP A 500 -56.70 -5.86 6.41
CA ASP A 500 -57.71 -5.12 5.63
C ASP A 500 -58.65 -6.01 4.84
N ASP A 501 -58.15 -7.16 4.38
CA ASP A 501 -58.90 -8.17 3.64
C ASP A 501 -58.28 -9.54 3.91
N ARG A 502 -59.04 -10.43 4.57
CA ARG A 502 -58.57 -11.78 4.91
C ARG A 502 -58.29 -12.60 3.65
N ALA A 503 -59.15 -12.54 2.64
CA ALA A 503 -58.98 -13.31 1.42
C ALA A 503 -57.79 -12.79 0.62
N GLY A 504 -57.68 -11.47 0.46
CA GLY A 504 -56.54 -10.82 -0.17
C GLY A 504 -55.23 -11.08 0.56
N LEU A 505 -55.23 -11.15 1.89
CA LEU A 505 -54.05 -11.52 2.69
C LEU A 505 -53.61 -12.96 2.40
N VAL A 506 -54.53 -13.92 2.36
CA VAL A 506 -54.21 -15.32 2.04
C VAL A 506 -53.62 -15.42 0.65
N GLU A 507 -54.23 -14.78 -0.36
CA GLU A 507 -53.70 -14.74 -1.73
C GLU A 507 -52.28 -14.14 -1.77
N ALA A 508 -52.05 -13.04 -1.04
CA ALA A 508 -50.74 -12.42 -0.95
C ALA A 508 -49.70 -13.34 -0.30
N LEU A 509 -50.05 -14.06 0.77
CA LEU A 509 -49.17 -15.01 1.43
C LEU A 509 -48.86 -16.22 0.54
N GLU A 510 -49.85 -16.78 -0.15
CA GLU A 510 -49.65 -17.92 -1.05
C GLU A 510 -48.79 -17.54 -2.27
N GLY A 511 -48.98 -16.34 -2.81
CA GLY A 511 -48.18 -15.82 -3.92
C GLY A 511 -46.77 -15.38 -3.55
N ARG A 512 -46.45 -15.19 -2.25
CA ARG A 512 -45.18 -14.62 -1.78
C ARG A 512 -44.58 -15.48 -0.66
N PRO A 513 -43.80 -16.53 -1.00
CA PRO A 513 -43.21 -17.42 0.00
C PRO A 513 -42.14 -16.77 0.90
N GLY A 514 -41.77 -15.50 0.65
CA GLY A 514 -40.70 -14.82 1.41
C GLY A 514 -39.30 -15.40 1.16
N ARG A 515 -39.16 -16.23 0.12
CA ARG A 515 -37.92 -16.87 -0.32
C ARG A 515 -37.54 -16.31 -1.68
N ASP A 516 -36.33 -15.78 -1.80
CA ASP A 516 -35.71 -15.57 -3.11
C ASP A 516 -34.87 -16.78 -3.49
N ASP A 517 -34.65 -16.96 -4.79
CA ASP A 517 -33.68 -17.92 -5.30
C ASP A 517 -32.26 -17.46 -4.92
N GLY A 518 -31.43 -18.40 -4.46
CA GLY A 518 -29.99 -18.21 -4.37
C GLY A 518 -29.39 -17.91 -5.75
N ALA A 519 -28.16 -17.39 -5.80
CA ALA A 519 -27.51 -17.08 -7.06
C ALA A 519 -27.35 -18.32 -7.96
N LEU A 520 -27.06 -19.49 -7.37
CA LEU A 520 -27.00 -20.77 -8.09
C LEU A 520 -28.40 -21.25 -8.53
N GLU A 521 -29.40 -21.16 -7.65
CA GLU A 521 -30.79 -21.54 -7.97
C GLU A 521 -31.35 -20.68 -9.11
N ALA A 522 -31.06 -19.38 -9.11
CA ALA A 522 -31.44 -18.48 -10.19
C ALA A 522 -30.76 -18.86 -11.53
N LEU A 523 -29.57 -19.46 -11.50
CA LEU A 523 -28.94 -20.02 -12.69
C LEU A 523 -29.49 -21.40 -13.09
N GLY A 524 -30.54 -21.89 -12.42
CA GLY A 524 -31.11 -23.22 -12.65
C GLY A 524 -30.27 -24.36 -12.06
N ILE A 525 -29.31 -24.06 -11.20
CA ILE A 525 -28.45 -25.06 -10.56
C ILE A 525 -29.13 -25.51 -9.27
N ASP A 526 -29.55 -26.77 -9.23
CA ASP A 526 -30.12 -27.36 -8.02
C ASP A 526 -29.02 -27.90 -7.09
N PRO A 527 -28.82 -27.30 -5.89
CA PRO A 527 -27.81 -27.79 -4.94
C PRO A 527 -28.10 -29.18 -4.37
N GLU A 528 -29.37 -29.64 -4.40
CA GLU A 528 -29.76 -31.00 -3.93
C GLU A 528 -29.50 -32.09 -4.98
N ARG A 529 -29.55 -31.71 -6.26
CA ARG A 529 -29.37 -32.60 -7.41
C ARG A 529 -28.34 -31.97 -8.33
N PRO A 530 -27.04 -32.00 -7.94
CA PRO A 530 -25.99 -31.62 -8.86
C PRO A 530 -26.15 -32.45 -10.16
N PRO A 531 -26.02 -31.84 -11.35
CA PRO A 531 -26.31 -32.54 -12.60
C PRO A 531 -25.53 -33.86 -12.69
N VAL A 532 -26.21 -34.95 -13.05
CA VAL A 532 -25.54 -36.23 -13.32
C VAL A 532 -24.68 -36.02 -14.56
N ILE A 533 -23.38 -36.35 -14.47
CA ILE A 533 -22.44 -36.14 -15.57
C ILE A 533 -22.63 -37.26 -16.58
N GLU A 534 -23.45 -37.02 -17.59
CA GLU A 534 -23.31 -37.73 -18.85
C GLU A 534 -22.03 -37.22 -19.54
N PRO A 535 -21.08 -38.10 -19.94
CA PRO A 535 -19.86 -37.70 -20.63
C PRO A 535 -20.11 -36.73 -21.80
N GLU A 536 -21.23 -36.91 -22.49
CA GLU A 536 -21.69 -36.09 -23.61
C GLU A 536 -21.94 -34.62 -23.22
N ILE A 537 -22.41 -34.35 -21.99
CA ILE A 537 -22.64 -32.99 -21.49
C ILE A 537 -21.32 -32.25 -21.27
N PHE A 538 -20.32 -32.94 -20.72
CA PHE A 538 -18.97 -32.39 -20.52
C PHE A 538 -18.24 -32.21 -21.85
N GLU A 539 -18.33 -33.19 -22.75
CA GLU A 539 -17.77 -33.08 -24.10
C GLU A 539 -18.39 -31.91 -24.88
N GLY A 540 -19.70 -31.71 -24.77
CA GLY A 540 -20.40 -30.55 -25.33
C GLY A 540 -19.88 -29.23 -24.77
N LEU A 541 -19.70 -29.12 -23.45
CA LEU A 541 -19.13 -27.92 -22.82
C LEU A 541 -17.73 -27.61 -23.35
N VAL A 542 -16.87 -28.62 -23.45
CA VAL A 542 -15.50 -28.46 -23.97
C VAL A 542 -15.53 -28.05 -25.45
N ALA A 543 -16.45 -28.60 -26.25
CA ALA A 543 -16.63 -28.25 -27.64
C ALA A 543 -17.08 -26.79 -27.81
N ASP A 544 -18.06 -26.34 -27.02
CA ASP A 544 -18.59 -24.98 -27.04
C ASP A 544 -17.54 -23.96 -26.56
N TRP A 545 -16.77 -24.31 -25.52
CA TRP A 545 -15.62 -23.52 -25.08
C TRP A 545 -14.59 -23.32 -26.19
N ARG A 546 -14.19 -24.42 -26.86
CA ARG A 546 -13.25 -24.35 -27.99
C ARG A 546 -13.84 -23.58 -29.18
N ALA A 547 -15.15 -23.63 -29.39
CA ALA A 547 -15.84 -22.87 -30.44
C ALA A 547 -15.85 -21.36 -30.13
N LEU A 548 -16.05 -20.99 -28.86
CA LEU A 548 -15.92 -19.62 -28.37
C LEU A 548 -14.49 -19.10 -28.55
N GLU A 549 -13.48 -19.90 -28.21
CA GLU A 549 -12.07 -19.54 -28.42
C GLU A 549 -11.78 -19.29 -29.91
N ARG A 550 -12.23 -20.19 -30.81
CA ARG A 550 -12.07 -20.01 -32.27
C ARG A 550 -12.78 -18.78 -32.80
N ARG A 551 -14.02 -18.53 -32.40
CA ARG A 551 -14.77 -17.34 -32.84
C ARG A 551 -14.16 -16.04 -32.32
N ALA A 552 -13.60 -16.06 -31.12
CA ALA A 552 -12.88 -14.91 -30.58
C ALA A 552 -11.62 -14.61 -31.40
N GLU A 553 -10.88 -15.65 -31.82
CA GLU A 553 -9.77 -15.52 -32.77
C GLU A 553 -10.23 -14.98 -34.14
N GLU A 554 -11.29 -15.55 -34.72
CA GLU A 554 -11.80 -15.17 -36.04
C GLU A 554 -12.36 -13.74 -36.10
N THR A 555 -12.98 -13.28 -35.01
CA THR A 555 -13.64 -11.96 -34.97
C THR A 555 -12.76 -10.86 -34.36
N GLY A 556 -11.60 -11.21 -33.79
CA GLY A 556 -10.77 -10.28 -33.02
C GLY A 556 -11.46 -9.75 -31.76
N ARG A 557 -12.56 -10.37 -31.32
CA ARG A 557 -13.32 -9.95 -30.12
C ARG A 557 -12.90 -10.79 -28.92
N PRO A 558 -12.89 -10.22 -27.70
CA PRO A 558 -12.68 -11.01 -26.48
C PRO A 558 -13.71 -12.13 -26.35
N VAL A 559 -13.30 -13.30 -25.84
CA VAL A 559 -14.19 -14.45 -25.64
C VAL A 559 -15.43 -14.08 -24.81
N HIS A 560 -15.30 -13.20 -23.81
CA HIS A 560 -16.42 -12.78 -22.96
C HIS A 560 -17.38 -11.78 -23.62
N ASP A 561 -17.00 -11.19 -24.75
CA ASP A 561 -17.86 -10.30 -25.54
C ASP A 561 -18.73 -11.07 -26.55
N LEU A 562 -18.52 -12.38 -26.68
CA LEU A 562 -19.31 -13.24 -27.56
C LEU A 562 -20.65 -13.61 -26.88
N PRO A 563 -21.76 -13.70 -27.64
CA PRO A 563 -23.10 -13.92 -27.08
C PRO A 563 -23.19 -15.22 -26.25
N ASP A 564 -22.50 -16.26 -26.70
CA ASP A 564 -22.63 -17.62 -26.15
C ASP A 564 -21.75 -17.85 -24.90
N HIS A 565 -20.92 -16.87 -24.53
CA HIS A 565 -20.02 -16.97 -23.38
C HIS A 565 -20.77 -17.15 -22.07
N ALA A 566 -21.87 -16.42 -21.86
CA ALA A 566 -22.65 -16.51 -20.63
C ALA A 566 -23.22 -17.93 -20.43
N GLU A 567 -23.66 -18.56 -21.51
CA GLU A 567 -24.20 -19.93 -21.49
C GLU A 567 -23.11 -20.96 -21.16
N VAL A 568 -21.96 -20.86 -21.83
CA VAL A 568 -20.81 -21.78 -21.59
C VAL A 568 -20.30 -21.64 -20.16
N MET A 569 -20.17 -20.41 -19.64
CA MET A 569 -19.74 -20.22 -18.26
C MET A 569 -20.78 -20.66 -17.24
N THR A 570 -22.07 -20.58 -17.55
CA THR A 570 -23.17 -21.11 -16.71
C THR A 570 -23.17 -22.63 -16.66
N ARG A 571 -22.79 -23.30 -17.75
CA ARG A 571 -22.63 -24.77 -17.77
C ARG A 571 -21.36 -25.23 -17.05
N ALA A 572 -20.22 -24.55 -17.26
CA ALA A 572 -18.99 -24.83 -16.50
C ALA A 572 -19.19 -24.64 -14.98
N ALA A 573 -19.88 -23.55 -14.63
CA ALA A 573 -20.37 -23.24 -13.30
C ALA A 573 -21.22 -24.34 -12.63
N ALA A 574 -22.12 -24.94 -13.40
CA ALA A 574 -22.98 -26.03 -12.93
C ALA A 574 -22.19 -27.32 -12.70
N LEU A 575 -21.17 -27.60 -13.53
CA LEU A 575 -20.31 -28.76 -13.32
C LEU A 575 -19.39 -28.60 -12.11
N SER A 576 -18.90 -27.39 -11.82
CA SER A 576 -17.98 -27.17 -10.70
C SER A 576 -18.60 -27.51 -9.33
N VAL A 577 -19.93 -27.46 -9.23
CA VAL A 577 -20.67 -27.78 -8.00
C VAL A 577 -20.95 -29.27 -7.81
N ILE A 578 -20.55 -30.16 -8.72
CA ILE A 578 -20.77 -31.62 -8.57
C ILE A 578 -19.69 -32.23 -7.66
N GLU A 579 -20.11 -33.02 -6.66
CA GLU A 579 -19.22 -33.61 -5.64
C GLU A 579 -18.25 -34.63 -6.25
N ASP A 580 -18.73 -35.55 -7.08
CA ASP A 580 -17.93 -36.63 -7.69
C ASP A 580 -17.44 -36.31 -9.12
N LEU A 581 -17.22 -35.04 -9.44
CA LEU A 581 -16.67 -34.65 -10.76
C LEU A 581 -15.28 -35.28 -10.93
N PRO A 582 -15.04 -36.12 -11.96
CA PRO A 582 -13.74 -36.75 -12.18
C PRO A 582 -12.58 -35.73 -12.19
N PRO A 583 -11.41 -36.03 -11.61
CA PRO A 583 -10.32 -35.06 -11.41
C PRO A 583 -9.88 -34.32 -12.68
N ASP A 584 -9.91 -34.99 -13.84
CA ASP A 584 -9.54 -34.38 -15.11
C ASP A 584 -10.62 -33.42 -15.62
N MET A 585 -11.91 -33.78 -15.48
CA MET A 585 -13.03 -32.89 -15.80
C MET A 585 -13.05 -31.67 -14.88
N ARG A 586 -12.80 -31.89 -13.59
CA ARG A 586 -12.66 -30.83 -12.59
C ARG A 586 -11.54 -29.87 -12.96
N ARG A 587 -10.36 -30.38 -13.29
CA ARG A 587 -9.23 -29.56 -13.74
C ARG A 587 -9.60 -28.72 -14.96
N THR A 588 -10.32 -29.26 -15.93
CA THR A 588 -10.78 -28.53 -17.12
C THR A 588 -11.77 -27.43 -16.77
N VAL A 589 -12.81 -27.72 -15.99
CA VAL A 589 -13.80 -26.72 -15.54
C VAL A 589 -13.14 -25.62 -14.72
N ASP A 590 -12.28 -25.98 -13.78
CA ASP A 590 -11.55 -25.02 -12.96
C ASP A 590 -10.63 -24.15 -13.83
N THR A 591 -9.97 -24.74 -14.84
CA THR A 591 -9.16 -23.98 -15.82
C THR A 591 -10.01 -22.98 -16.60
N MET A 592 -11.21 -23.35 -17.06
CA MET A 592 -12.12 -22.45 -17.78
C MET A 592 -12.53 -21.26 -16.89
N LEU A 593 -12.91 -21.54 -15.64
CA LEU A 593 -13.32 -20.51 -14.67
C LEU A 593 -12.14 -19.62 -14.25
N GLU A 594 -10.98 -20.19 -13.96
CA GLU A 594 -9.76 -19.44 -13.62
C GLU A 594 -9.26 -18.58 -14.78
N TRP A 595 -9.34 -19.09 -16.02
CA TRP A 595 -8.96 -18.35 -17.21
C TRP A 595 -9.82 -17.08 -17.37
N GLN A 596 -11.13 -17.20 -17.14
CA GLN A 596 -12.06 -16.07 -17.16
C GLN A 596 -11.68 -15.03 -16.11
N GLU A 597 -11.38 -15.46 -14.89
CA GLU A 597 -11.00 -14.56 -13.79
C GLU A 597 -9.71 -13.80 -14.08
N ARG A 598 -8.66 -14.49 -14.53
CA ARG A 598 -7.37 -13.87 -14.83
C ARG A 598 -7.50 -12.86 -15.97
N ARG A 599 -8.29 -13.17 -16.99
CA ARG A 599 -8.43 -12.32 -18.18
C ARG A 599 -9.29 -11.08 -17.91
N ILE A 600 -10.38 -11.21 -17.16
CA ILE A 600 -11.20 -10.07 -16.69
C ILE A 600 -10.35 -9.13 -15.79
N ALA A 601 -9.53 -9.69 -14.90
CA ALA A 601 -8.68 -8.90 -14.01
C ALA A 601 -7.60 -8.08 -14.76
N VAL A 602 -7.00 -8.67 -15.79
CA VAL A 602 -6.01 -7.98 -16.64
C VAL A 602 -6.67 -6.86 -17.44
N GLU A 603 -7.83 -7.10 -18.05
CA GLU A 603 -8.53 -6.07 -18.83
C GLU A 603 -9.02 -4.90 -17.98
N ARG A 604 -9.55 -5.18 -16.78
CA ARG A 604 -9.97 -4.12 -15.85
C ARG A 604 -8.81 -3.21 -15.46
N LYS A 605 -7.64 -3.81 -15.16
CA LYS A 605 -6.41 -3.06 -14.87
C LYS A 605 -5.95 -2.22 -16.08
N ALA A 606 -6.04 -2.76 -17.29
CA ALA A 606 -5.65 -2.05 -18.51
C ALA A 606 -6.58 -0.86 -18.77
N ARG A 607 -7.91 -1.05 -18.57
CA ARG A 607 -8.92 -0.01 -18.74
C ARG A 607 -8.79 1.11 -17.71
N ASP A 608 -8.53 0.77 -16.45
CA ASP A 608 -8.27 1.76 -15.38
C ASP A 608 -6.99 2.56 -15.65
N LEU A 609 -5.91 1.88 -16.03
CA LEU A 609 -4.66 2.54 -16.40
C LEU A 609 -4.82 3.45 -17.62
N ALA A 610 -5.55 3.01 -18.65
CA ALA A 610 -5.89 3.82 -19.81
C ALA A 610 -6.72 5.06 -19.42
N ALA A 611 -7.69 4.92 -18.52
CA ALA A 611 -8.47 6.05 -18.02
C ALA A 611 -7.62 7.06 -17.24
N ARG A 612 -6.70 6.57 -16.39
CA ARG A 612 -5.72 7.41 -15.65
C ARG A 612 -4.79 8.16 -16.60
N ILE A 613 -4.28 7.48 -17.64
CA ILE A 613 -3.47 8.08 -18.71
C ILE A 613 -4.25 9.14 -19.46
N HIS A 614 -5.50 8.88 -19.83
CA HIS A 614 -6.34 9.84 -20.53
C HIS A 614 -6.64 11.08 -19.68
N ALA A 615 -6.95 10.89 -18.40
CA ALA A 615 -7.17 11.97 -17.45
C ALA A 615 -5.90 12.82 -17.24
N HIS A 616 -4.73 12.19 -17.19
CA HIS A 616 -3.44 12.87 -17.10
C HIS A 616 -3.14 13.72 -18.34
N TRP A 617 -3.38 13.17 -19.54
CA TRP A 617 -3.18 13.85 -20.81
C TRP A 617 -4.08 15.09 -20.99
N ARG A 618 -5.36 15.02 -20.58
CA ARG A 618 -6.31 16.15 -20.69
C ARG A 618 -5.91 17.41 -19.91
N ARG A 619 -4.98 17.31 -18.96
CA ARG A 619 -4.46 18.45 -18.19
C ARG A 619 -3.40 19.27 -18.93
N TRP A 620 -2.84 18.76 -20.03
CA TRP A 620 -1.79 19.47 -20.78
C TRP A 620 -2.29 20.76 -21.46
N PRO A 621 -3.43 20.79 -22.17
CA PRO A 621 -3.99 22.04 -22.70
C PRO A 621 -4.24 23.10 -21.64
N GLU A 622 -4.66 22.70 -20.43
CA GLU A 622 -4.91 23.60 -19.29
C GLU A 622 -3.62 24.26 -18.80
N LEU A 623 -2.54 23.48 -18.65
CA LEU A 623 -1.19 24.01 -18.34
C LEU A 623 -0.69 24.94 -19.44
N GLY A 624 -0.89 24.59 -20.71
CA GLY A 624 -0.50 25.41 -21.86
C GLY A 624 -1.32 26.68 -22.04
N TRP A 625 -2.59 26.70 -21.63
CA TRP A 625 -3.42 27.92 -21.60
C TRP A 625 -3.08 28.81 -20.41
N ALA A 626 -2.88 28.23 -19.22
CA ALA A 626 -2.47 28.95 -18.03
C ALA A 626 -1.10 29.62 -18.20
N ALA A 627 -0.15 28.93 -18.83
CA ALA A 627 1.16 29.48 -19.17
C ALA A 627 1.06 30.68 -20.12
N ARG A 628 0.26 30.55 -21.20
CA ARG A 628 -0.01 31.64 -22.14
C ARG A 628 -0.68 32.84 -21.47
N ALA A 629 -1.65 32.62 -20.60
CA ALA A 629 -2.31 33.69 -19.85
C ALA A 629 -1.37 34.41 -18.87
N ALA A 630 -0.37 33.70 -18.33
CA ALA A 630 0.63 34.24 -17.42
C ALA A 630 1.85 34.87 -18.13
N GLY A 631 1.93 34.81 -19.47
CA GLY A 631 3.11 35.22 -20.23
C GLY A 631 4.36 34.39 -19.92
N ARG A 632 4.18 33.14 -19.48
CA ARG A 632 5.24 32.21 -19.07
C ARG A 632 5.27 30.99 -19.97
N PHE A 633 6.38 30.25 -19.95
CA PHE A 633 6.41 28.95 -20.62
C PHE A 633 5.74 27.87 -19.73
N PRO A 634 5.18 26.80 -20.32
CA PRO A 634 4.53 25.72 -19.56
C PRO A 634 5.41 25.11 -18.46
N GLU A 635 6.72 25.03 -18.69
CA GLU A 635 7.71 24.54 -17.73
C GLU A 635 7.96 25.45 -16.53
N ASP A 636 7.67 26.74 -16.65
CA ASP A 636 7.82 27.73 -15.57
C ASP A 636 6.58 27.75 -14.65
N MET A 637 5.56 26.95 -14.97
CA MET A 637 4.33 26.88 -14.20
C MET A 637 4.51 26.03 -12.93
N PRO A 638 4.01 26.51 -11.77
CA PRO A 638 3.94 25.70 -10.57
C PRO A 638 3.19 24.40 -10.84
N GLY A 639 3.87 23.26 -10.70
CA GLY A 639 3.29 21.93 -10.92
C GLY A 639 3.67 21.23 -12.23
N HIS A 640 4.37 21.88 -13.18
CA HIS A 640 4.85 21.21 -14.41
C HIS A 640 5.79 20.03 -14.12
N ALA A 641 6.72 20.22 -13.18
CA ALA A 641 7.65 19.16 -12.76
C ALA A 641 6.91 17.95 -12.15
N ALA A 642 5.84 18.19 -11.39
CA ALA A 642 4.99 17.13 -10.84
C ALA A 642 4.20 16.42 -11.95
N TRP A 643 3.60 17.19 -12.87
CA TRP A 643 2.89 16.63 -14.02
C TRP A 643 3.82 15.75 -14.88
N ARG A 644 5.05 16.18 -15.20
CA ARG A 644 6.02 15.34 -15.93
C ARG A 644 6.40 14.07 -15.17
N LYS A 645 6.59 14.15 -13.86
CA LYS A 645 6.91 13.00 -13.01
C LYS A 645 5.77 11.97 -13.01
N ASP A 646 4.53 12.44 -12.88
CA ASP A 646 3.34 11.60 -12.90
C ASP A 646 3.15 10.92 -14.27
N GLY A 647 3.36 11.65 -15.36
CA GLY A 647 3.28 11.11 -16.72
C GLY A 647 4.34 10.04 -17.00
N ALA A 648 5.56 10.20 -16.48
CA ALA A 648 6.62 9.20 -16.58
C ALA A 648 6.27 7.91 -15.82
N ALA A 649 5.74 8.05 -14.59
CA ALA A 649 5.30 6.89 -13.80
C ALA A 649 4.17 6.11 -14.49
N LEU A 650 3.20 6.81 -15.10
CA LEU A 650 2.11 6.18 -15.86
C LEU A 650 2.61 5.45 -17.12
N LEU A 651 3.62 6.00 -17.80
CA LEU A 651 4.26 5.34 -18.95
C LEU A 651 5.03 4.08 -18.54
N ASP A 652 5.75 4.12 -17.43
CA ASP A 652 6.51 2.97 -16.92
C ASP A 652 5.56 1.85 -16.45
N GLU A 653 4.45 2.22 -15.79
CA GLU A 653 3.39 1.28 -15.40
C GLU A 653 2.74 0.63 -16.64
N ALA A 654 2.47 1.40 -17.69
CA ALA A 654 1.92 0.90 -18.95
C ALA A 654 2.88 -0.04 -19.69
N ARG A 655 4.17 0.31 -19.77
CA ARG A 655 5.20 -0.54 -20.39
C ARG A 655 5.37 -1.85 -19.63
N ALA A 656 5.44 -1.79 -18.30
CA ALA A 656 5.51 -2.99 -17.48
C ALA A 656 4.26 -3.90 -17.61
N MET A 657 3.09 -3.32 -17.91
CA MET A 657 1.88 -4.09 -18.20
C MET A 657 1.95 -4.74 -19.60
N GLN A 658 2.46 -4.02 -20.60
CA GLN A 658 2.67 -4.54 -21.96
C GLN A 658 3.72 -5.67 -21.98
N ASP A 659 4.84 -5.53 -21.28
CA ASP A 659 5.91 -6.54 -21.21
C ASP A 659 5.44 -7.84 -20.53
N ARG A 660 4.58 -7.73 -19.51
CA ARG A 660 3.99 -8.90 -18.82
C ARG A 660 2.98 -9.66 -19.68
N SER A 661 2.34 -9.01 -20.66
CA SER A 661 1.43 -9.68 -21.59
C SER A 661 2.16 -10.57 -22.62
N GLN A 662 3.45 -10.28 -22.88
CA GLN A 662 4.28 -11.04 -23.84
C GLN A 662 5.06 -12.19 -23.19
N GLY A 663 5.26 -12.16 -21.87
CA GLY A 663 6.03 -13.16 -21.12
C GLY A 663 5.20 -14.30 -20.53
N SER A 664 4.59 -15.18 -21.35
CA SER A 664 4.15 -16.49 -20.86
C SER A 664 4.39 -17.58 -21.91
N GLY A 665 5.58 -18.17 -21.88
CA GLY A 665 5.90 -19.34 -22.68
C GLY A 665 5.36 -20.63 -22.06
N ARG A 666 4.31 -21.21 -22.66
CA ARG A 666 4.25 -22.60 -23.17
C ARG A 666 2.87 -22.83 -23.81
N HIS A 667 2.90 -23.23 -25.08
CA HIS A 667 1.81 -23.48 -26.05
C HIS A 667 1.29 -22.28 -26.87
N ASP A 668 1.91 -22.14 -28.04
CA ASP A 668 1.41 -21.77 -29.37
C ASP A 668 0.24 -20.77 -29.52
N ARG A 669 0.57 -19.54 -29.97
CA ARG A 669 0.33 -19.02 -31.33
C ARG A 669 0.89 -17.58 -31.49
N PRO A 670 1.44 -17.18 -32.65
CA PRO A 670 2.19 -15.92 -32.80
C PRO A 670 1.34 -14.65 -32.99
N ASP A 671 0.02 -14.75 -33.19
CA ASP A 671 -0.82 -13.59 -33.49
C ASP A 671 -1.89 -13.40 -32.41
N ARG A 672 -1.54 -12.70 -31.31
CA ARG A 672 -2.54 -12.17 -30.36
C ARG A 672 -2.67 -10.67 -30.58
N GLU A 673 -3.68 -10.27 -31.34
CA GLU A 673 -4.10 -8.86 -31.35
C GLU A 673 -4.60 -8.46 -29.96
N ALA A 674 -4.22 -7.25 -29.54
CA ALA A 674 -4.45 -6.72 -28.20
C ALA A 674 -5.93 -6.60 -27.86
N ALA A 675 -6.28 -6.88 -26.61
CA ALA A 675 -7.63 -6.66 -26.10
C ALA A 675 -8.06 -5.18 -26.25
N PRO A 676 -9.36 -4.85 -26.32
CA PRO A 676 -9.84 -3.46 -26.46
C PRO A 676 -9.30 -2.49 -25.39
N GLY A 677 -9.10 -2.97 -24.15
CA GLY A 677 -8.46 -2.18 -23.08
C GLY A 677 -6.97 -1.93 -23.31
N GLU A 678 -6.27 -2.85 -23.96
CA GLU A 678 -4.87 -2.70 -24.36
C GLU A 678 -4.73 -1.80 -25.60
N ALA A 679 -5.72 -1.77 -26.49
CA ALA A 679 -5.78 -0.80 -27.60
C ALA A 679 -5.92 0.64 -27.07
N GLY A 680 -6.84 0.88 -26.13
CA GLY A 680 -6.96 2.18 -25.46
C GLY A 680 -5.71 2.57 -24.66
N LEU A 681 -5.01 1.60 -24.06
CA LEU A 681 -3.73 1.82 -23.40
C LEU A 681 -2.64 2.23 -24.40
N ARG A 682 -2.54 1.57 -25.57
CA ARG A 682 -1.59 1.92 -26.64
C ARG A 682 -1.83 3.34 -27.15
N GLU A 683 -3.08 3.72 -27.37
CA GLU A 683 -3.45 5.06 -27.83
C GLU A 683 -3.07 6.14 -26.79
N GLY A 684 -3.35 5.89 -25.51
CA GLY A 684 -2.99 6.77 -24.41
C GLY A 684 -1.48 6.94 -24.22
N VAL A 685 -0.71 5.85 -24.34
CA VAL A 685 0.77 5.87 -24.30
C VAL A 685 1.33 6.69 -25.47
N ALA A 686 0.80 6.50 -26.68
CA ALA A 686 1.20 7.28 -27.85
C ALA A 686 0.89 8.78 -27.67
N ALA A 687 -0.25 9.12 -27.05
CA ALA A 687 -0.61 10.51 -26.77
C ALA A 687 0.33 11.19 -25.77
N ILE A 688 0.71 10.52 -24.67
CA ILE A 688 1.71 11.05 -23.71
C ILE A 688 3.07 11.21 -24.39
N GLY A 689 3.47 10.24 -25.23
CA GLY A 689 4.71 10.30 -26.01
C GLY A 689 4.80 11.56 -26.88
N ARG A 690 3.74 11.87 -27.65
CA ARG A 690 3.67 13.08 -28.49
C ARG A 690 3.79 14.38 -27.71
N VAL A 691 3.13 14.47 -26.55
CA VAL A 691 3.20 15.68 -25.70
C VAL A 691 4.60 15.88 -25.13
N ARG A 692 5.28 14.80 -24.73
CA ARG A 692 6.65 14.86 -24.24
C ARG A 692 7.63 15.31 -25.32
N THR A 693 7.44 14.86 -26.57
CA THR A 693 8.23 15.34 -27.72
C THR A 693 8.06 16.84 -27.93
N LEU A 694 6.84 17.37 -27.79
CA LEU A 694 6.57 18.81 -27.90
C LEU A 694 7.22 19.64 -26.78
N ASP A 695 7.19 19.14 -25.54
CA ASP A 695 7.83 19.78 -24.38
C ASP A 695 9.37 19.80 -24.52
N ASP A 696 9.98 18.65 -24.86
CA ASP A 696 11.42 18.53 -25.09
C ASP A 696 11.87 19.41 -26.29
N SER A 697 11.05 19.54 -27.34
CA SER A 697 11.31 20.42 -28.50
C SER A 697 11.41 21.90 -28.11
N GLY A 698 10.51 22.36 -27.23
CA GLY A 698 10.53 23.74 -26.72
C GLY A 698 11.80 24.02 -25.91
N ARG A 699 12.17 23.10 -25.01
CA ARG A 699 13.34 23.22 -24.14
C ARG A 699 14.64 23.19 -24.94
N PHE A 700 14.74 22.30 -25.92
CA PHE A 700 15.90 22.20 -26.79
C PHE A 700 16.15 23.50 -27.56
N ARG A 701 15.13 24.07 -28.21
CA ARG A 701 15.30 25.32 -28.99
C ARG A 701 15.81 26.47 -28.14
N ARG A 702 15.29 26.62 -26.91
CA ARG A 702 15.75 27.67 -25.98
C ARG A 702 17.19 27.44 -25.51
N GLY A 703 17.51 26.22 -25.09
CA GLY A 703 18.87 25.85 -24.71
C GLY A 703 19.86 26.10 -25.85
N TRP A 704 19.50 25.67 -27.06
CA TRP A 704 20.33 25.87 -28.25
C TRP A 704 20.53 27.35 -28.59
N HIS A 705 19.48 28.16 -28.52
CA HIS A 705 19.60 29.61 -28.74
C HIS A 705 20.50 30.28 -27.70
N ALA A 706 20.32 29.94 -26.42
CA ALA A 706 21.11 30.49 -25.31
C ALA A 706 22.60 30.13 -25.43
N LEU A 707 22.92 28.91 -25.87
CA LEU A 707 24.31 28.48 -26.12
C LEU A 707 24.95 29.29 -27.24
N ARG A 708 24.23 29.56 -28.33
CA ARG A 708 24.72 30.40 -29.45
C ARG A 708 24.86 31.87 -29.09
N GLU A 709 24.07 32.37 -28.14
CA GLU A 709 24.24 33.71 -27.58
C GLU A 709 25.46 33.79 -26.67
N CYS A 710 25.62 32.81 -25.77
CA CYS A 710 26.79 32.69 -24.92
C CYS A 710 28.08 32.60 -25.75
N ALA A 711 28.11 31.72 -26.77
CA ALA A 711 29.28 31.52 -27.63
C ALA A 711 29.70 32.82 -28.34
N ARG A 712 28.72 33.59 -28.84
CA ARG A 712 28.99 34.90 -29.45
C ARG A 712 29.48 35.94 -28.44
N ARG A 713 28.88 36.00 -27.26
CA ARG A 713 29.22 36.98 -26.22
C ARG A 713 30.63 36.76 -25.67
N ASP A 714 30.95 35.50 -25.37
CA ASP A 714 32.17 35.14 -24.64
C ASP A 714 33.30 34.71 -25.60
N SER A 715 33.06 34.74 -26.92
CA SER A 715 33.99 34.33 -27.98
C SER A 715 34.57 32.93 -27.77
N VAL A 716 33.74 32.01 -27.27
CA VAL A 716 34.06 30.59 -27.05
C VAL A 716 33.11 29.68 -27.84
N PRO A 717 33.51 28.45 -28.21
CA PRO A 717 32.61 27.52 -28.89
C PRO A 717 31.37 27.15 -28.06
N GLU A 718 30.24 26.86 -28.71
CA GLU A 718 28.94 26.56 -28.07
C GLU A 718 29.01 25.44 -27.02
N LEU A 719 29.95 24.50 -27.14
CA LEU A 719 30.11 23.37 -26.23
C LEU A 719 30.70 23.71 -24.85
N HIS A 720 31.34 24.87 -24.72
CA HIS A 720 31.87 25.36 -23.45
C HIS A 720 30.90 26.26 -22.70
N CYS A 721 29.78 26.63 -23.33
CA CYS A 721 28.74 27.38 -22.66
C CYS A 721 28.01 26.54 -21.63
N ALA A 722 27.77 27.13 -20.45
CA ALA A 722 26.99 26.49 -19.39
C ALA A 722 25.61 26.09 -19.93
N GLY A 723 25.27 24.80 -19.80
CA GLY A 723 24.03 24.24 -20.35
C GLY A 723 24.18 23.36 -21.60
N TRP A 724 25.41 23.20 -22.13
CA TRP A 724 25.67 22.31 -23.28
C TRP A 724 25.23 20.87 -23.01
N ALA A 725 25.63 20.29 -21.87
CA ALA A 725 25.32 18.90 -21.54
C ALA A 725 23.80 18.62 -21.46
N GLU A 726 23.01 19.58 -20.99
CA GLU A 726 21.55 19.44 -20.95
C GLU A 726 20.94 19.55 -22.35
N THR A 727 21.42 20.51 -23.15
CA THR A 727 20.95 20.72 -24.54
C THR A 727 21.36 19.56 -25.45
N ALA A 728 22.54 18.97 -25.27
CA ALA A 728 23.01 17.80 -26.01
C ALA A 728 22.13 16.57 -25.73
N ARG A 729 21.82 16.29 -24.45
CA ARG A 729 20.89 15.20 -24.09
C ARG A 729 19.49 15.39 -24.66
N LEU A 730 19.03 16.62 -24.79
CA LEU A 730 17.76 16.94 -25.45
C LEU A 730 17.87 16.75 -26.97
N GLY A 731 18.97 17.19 -27.57
CA GLY A 731 19.26 17.03 -29.00
C GLY A 731 19.31 15.56 -29.43
N GLU A 732 19.99 14.72 -28.67
CA GLU A 732 20.07 13.26 -28.92
C GLU A 732 18.71 12.58 -28.83
N ARG A 733 17.83 13.00 -27.90
CA ARG A 733 16.47 12.44 -27.78
C ARG A 733 15.55 12.87 -28.92
N LEU A 734 15.78 14.04 -29.48
CA LEU A 734 15.00 14.58 -30.59
C LEU A 734 15.59 14.14 -31.94
N GLU A 735 16.84 13.67 -31.98
CA GLU A 735 17.47 13.11 -33.18
C GLU A 735 16.72 11.84 -33.63
N GLY A 736 15.94 11.96 -34.71
CA GLY A 736 15.11 10.87 -35.23
C GLY A 736 13.70 10.76 -34.64
N ALA A 737 13.27 11.73 -33.80
CA ALA A 737 11.92 11.74 -33.27
C ALA A 737 10.88 12.11 -34.36
N GLU A 738 9.76 11.38 -34.42
CA GLU A 738 8.65 11.68 -35.31
C GLU A 738 7.83 12.89 -34.80
N GLY A 739 7.35 13.73 -35.73
CA GLY A 739 6.45 14.84 -35.41
C GLY A 739 7.10 16.15 -34.93
N LEU A 740 8.40 16.36 -35.20
CA LEU A 740 9.08 17.63 -34.94
C LEU A 740 8.59 18.74 -35.87
N ASP A 741 8.44 19.95 -35.33
CA ASP A 741 8.20 21.14 -36.17
C ASP A 741 9.47 21.55 -36.93
N ALA A 742 9.29 22.26 -38.05
CA ALA A 742 10.37 22.59 -38.97
C ALA A 742 11.49 23.44 -38.33
N ASP A 743 11.16 24.30 -37.35
CA ASP A 743 12.16 25.11 -36.65
C ASP A 743 12.99 24.26 -35.70
N THR A 744 12.34 23.35 -34.96
CA THR A 744 13.03 22.40 -34.07
C THR A 744 13.92 21.46 -34.87
N ALA A 745 13.45 20.93 -36.00
CA ALA A 745 14.26 20.08 -36.87
C ALA A 745 15.52 20.80 -37.39
N ARG A 746 15.39 22.08 -37.81
CA ARG A 746 16.54 22.92 -38.20
C ARG A 746 17.50 23.16 -37.05
N ALA A 747 16.99 23.41 -35.84
CA ALA A 747 17.81 23.62 -34.65
C ALA A 747 18.62 22.35 -34.30
N VAL A 748 17.99 21.18 -34.36
CA VAL A 748 18.66 19.88 -34.10
C VAL A 748 19.73 19.62 -35.16
N ALA A 749 19.44 19.90 -36.44
CA ALA A 749 20.41 19.78 -37.52
C ALA A 749 21.61 20.72 -37.34
N GLY A 750 21.38 21.98 -36.95
CA GLY A 750 22.45 22.95 -36.69
C GLY A 750 23.31 22.60 -35.48
N TRP A 751 22.70 22.09 -34.40
CA TRP A 751 23.44 21.55 -33.25
C TRP A 751 24.32 20.36 -33.64
N LYS A 752 23.76 19.42 -34.42
CA LYS A 752 24.46 18.27 -34.94
C LYS A 752 25.64 18.67 -35.82
N GLU A 753 25.46 19.64 -36.72
CA GLU A 753 26.54 20.16 -37.56
C GLU A 753 27.67 20.78 -36.72
N THR A 754 27.35 21.54 -35.66
CA THR A 754 28.37 22.09 -34.75
C THR A 754 29.13 20.99 -34.00
N ARG A 755 28.42 19.95 -33.53
CA ARG A 755 29.04 18.77 -32.89
C ARG A 755 29.98 18.05 -33.87
N ASP A 756 29.49 17.75 -35.07
CA ASP A 756 30.19 16.97 -36.07
C ASP A 756 31.42 17.73 -36.62
N ARG A 757 31.36 19.07 -36.76
CA ARG A 757 32.52 19.92 -37.14
C ARG A 757 33.63 19.91 -36.09
N GLN A 758 33.28 19.89 -34.80
CA GLN A 758 34.28 19.82 -33.72
C GLN A 758 34.91 18.44 -33.65
N GLU A 759 34.14 17.37 -33.87
CA GLU A 759 34.68 16.01 -34.01
C GLU A 759 35.60 15.87 -35.23
N ALA A 760 35.29 16.55 -36.34
CA ALA A 760 36.14 16.58 -37.53
C ALA A 760 37.48 17.30 -37.26
N LEU A 761 37.45 18.47 -36.61
CA LEU A 761 38.68 19.19 -36.22
C LEU A 761 39.52 18.38 -35.22
N ALA A 762 38.88 17.74 -34.24
CA ALA A 762 39.53 16.77 -33.36
C ALA A 762 40.14 15.59 -34.14
N GLY A 763 39.49 15.18 -35.22
CA GLY A 763 40.00 14.20 -36.17
C GLY A 763 41.23 14.68 -36.94
N GLU A 764 41.23 15.92 -37.42
CA GLU A 764 42.38 16.53 -38.11
C GLU A 764 43.60 16.68 -37.19
N VAL A 765 43.39 17.11 -35.94
CA VAL A 765 44.46 17.21 -34.93
C VAL A 765 45.03 15.82 -34.60
N ARG A 766 44.16 14.81 -34.44
CA ARG A 766 44.58 13.41 -34.24
C ARG A 766 45.26 12.81 -35.47
N ASP A 767 44.83 13.15 -36.68
CA ASP A 767 45.51 12.70 -37.90
C ASP A 767 46.87 13.38 -38.06
N LEU A 768 46.99 14.68 -37.77
CA LEU A 768 48.27 15.38 -37.83
C LEU A 768 49.26 14.85 -36.79
N SER A 769 48.80 14.59 -35.56
CA SER A 769 49.58 13.90 -34.52
C SER A 769 49.94 12.48 -34.96
N GLY A 770 48.97 11.74 -35.51
CA GLY A 770 49.18 10.40 -36.05
C GLY A 770 50.12 10.37 -37.26
N ARG A 771 50.14 11.40 -38.10
CA ARG A 771 51.09 11.59 -39.21
C ARG A 771 52.47 11.88 -38.67
N ALA A 772 52.60 12.73 -37.64
CA ALA A 772 53.85 12.97 -36.94
C ALA A 772 54.42 11.68 -36.34
N ASP A 773 53.58 10.88 -35.67
CA ASP A 773 53.97 9.60 -35.07
C ASP A 773 54.28 8.54 -36.14
N ARG A 774 53.47 8.45 -37.21
CA ARG A 774 53.73 7.55 -38.37
C ARG A 774 55.00 7.95 -39.12
N TRP A 775 55.27 9.24 -39.30
CA TRP A 775 56.49 9.73 -39.90
C TRP A 775 57.70 9.37 -39.03
N GLN A 776 57.59 9.56 -37.72
CA GLN A 776 58.62 9.20 -36.76
C GLN A 776 58.85 7.68 -36.71
N ALA A 777 57.78 6.88 -36.79
CA ALA A 777 57.83 5.42 -36.88
C ALA A 777 58.41 4.94 -38.22
N ARG A 778 58.05 5.58 -39.35
CA ARG A 778 58.61 5.29 -40.68
C ARG A 778 60.07 5.69 -40.78
N ARG A 779 60.48 6.79 -40.15
CA ARG A 779 61.89 7.16 -39.98
C ARG A 779 62.61 6.10 -39.18
N GLN A 780 62.09 5.72 -38.01
CA GLN A 780 62.66 4.65 -37.18
C GLN A 780 62.73 3.30 -37.91
N ALA A 781 61.74 2.98 -38.76
CA ALA A 781 61.69 1.76 -39.56
C ALA A 781 62.60 1.82 -40.81
N GLY A 782 62.73 2.98 -41.45
CA GLY A 782 63.53 3.22 -42.66
C GLY A 782 65.03 3.36 -42.38
N ILE A 783 65.43 3.56 -41.13
CA ILE A 783 66.84 3.56 -40.68
C ILE A 783 67.57 2.23 -40.96
N ARG A 784 66.85 1.17 -41.37
CA ARG A 784 67.45 -0.14 -41.68
C ARG A 784 67.46 -0.54 -43.16
N SER A 785 66.70 0.10 -44.03
CA SER A 785 66.67 -0.25 -45.47
C SER A 785 67.00 0.89 -46.40
N VAL A 786 67.04 2.12 -45.90
CA VAL A 786 67.34 3.28 -46.72
C VAL A 786 68.82 3.55 -46.60
N SER A 787 69.48 3.67 -47.75
CA SER A 787 70.89 4.01 -47.78
C SER A 787 71.14 5.24 -46.92
N LEU A 788 72.26 5.25 -46.21
CA LEU A 788 72.73 6.48 -45.59
C LEU A 788 73.16 7.51 -46.64
N ASP A 789 73.21 7.09 -47.92
CA ASP A 789 73.26 7.94 -49.11
C ASP A 789 72.06 8.90 -49.12
N PRO A 790 72.32 10.20 -48.96
CA PRO A 790 71.25 11.17 -48.98
C PRO A 790 70.59 11.32 -50.37
N ALA A 791 71.24 10.88 -51.46
CA ALA A 791 70.67 10.87 -52.81
C ALA A 791 69.61 9.75 -53.01
N ASP A 792 69.40 8.88 -52.02
CA ASP A 792 68.35 7.86 -52.03
C ASP A 792 66.94 8.51 -52.09
N PRO A 793 66.14 8.23 -53.13
CA PRO A 793 64.81 8.81 -53.31
C PRO A 793 63.87 8.57 -52.12
N ALA A 794 63.99 7.44 -51.43
CA ALA A 794 63.17 7.10 -50.28
C ALA A 794 63.53 7.97 -49.06
N ARG A 795 64.82 8.32 -48.90
CA ARG A 795 65.29 9.21 -47.83
C ARG A 795 64.84 10.65 -48.05
N ARG A 796 64.94 11.13 -49.29
CA ARG A 796 64.51 12.48 -49.67
C ARG A 796 63.01 12.66 -49.46
N ALA A 797 62.20 11.69 -49.89
CA ALA A 797 60.76 11.70 -49.66
C ALA A 797 60.41 11.76 -48.17
N LEU A 798 61.13 11.01 -47.33
CA LEU A 798 60.95 11.04 -45.88
C LEU A 798 61.32 12.41 -45.28
N GLN A 799 62.40 13.05 -45.71
CA GLN A 799 62.80 14.37 -45.21
C GLN A 799 61.82 15.48 -45.62
N GLU A 800 61.30 15.45 -46.84
CA GLU A 800 60.29 16.40 -47.35
C GLU A 800 58.93 16.21 -46.67
N GLU A 801 58.58 14.98 -46.26
CA GLU A 801 57.37 14.68 -45.50
C GLU A 801 57.48 15.20 -44.05
N GLY A 802 58.65 15.07 -43.42
CA GLY A 802 58.90 15.55 -42.06
C GLY A 802 58.88 17.07 -41.97
N ALA A 803 59.47 17.75 -42.97
CA ALA A 803 59.43 19.21 -43.07
C ALA A 803 57.99 19.74 -43.23
N ARG A 804 57.13 19.03 -43.98
CA ARG A 804 55.70 19.37 -44.14
C ARG A 804 54.91 19.22 -42.84
N ILE A 805 55.11 18.12 -42.10
CA ILE A 805 54.45 17.89 -40.81
C ILE A 805 54.82 18.97 -39.79
N VAL A 806 56.11 19.35 -39.71
CA VAL A 806 56.57 20.43 -38.82
C VAL A 806 55.99 21.79 -39.22
N ALA A 807 55.83 22.06 -40.53
CA ALA A 807 55.25 23.31 -41.02
C ALA A 807 53.73 23.40 -40.80
N GLU A 808 52.97 22.35 -41.12
CA GLU A 808 51.51 22.27 -40.94
C GLU A 808 51.12 22.42 -39.47
N ALA A 809 51.82 21.68 -38.59
CA ALA A 809 51.55 21.74 -37.16
C ALA A 809 52.05 23.04 -36.51
N GLY A 810 53.15 23.60 -37.03
CA GLY A 810 53.63 24.92 -36.64
C GLY A 810 52.64 26.04 -37.00
N ALA A 811 51.95 25.94 -38.15
CA ALA A 811 50.92 26.90 -38.54
C ALA A 811 49.65 26.78 -37.68
N MET A 812 49.23 25.55 -37.31
CA MET A 812 48.09 25.33 -36.42
C MET A 812 48.33 25.84 -35.00
N LEU A 813 49.55 25.68 -34.47
CA LEU A 813 49.94 26.03 -33.10
C LEU A 813 50.53 27.45 -32.95
N ALA A 814 50.57 28.25 -34.03
CA ALA A 814 51.10 29.61 -33.99
C ALA A 814 50.20 30.57 -33.19
N ASP A 815 50.80 31.51 -32.47
CA ASP A 815 50.07 32.59 -31.79
C ASP A 815 49.26 33.41 -32.81
N GLY A 816 47.94 33.53 -32.57
CA GLY A 816 47.00 34.19 -33.48
C GLY A 816 46.42 33.30 -34.61
N SER A 817 46.69 31.99 -34.58
CA SER A 817 46.06 31.01 -35.48
C SER A 817 44.53 31.01 -35.34
N PRO A 818 43.76 30.90 -36.45
CA PRO A 818 42.30 30.74 -36.39
C PRO A 818 41.87 29.45 -35.68
N HIS A 819 42.78 28.49 -35.49
CA HIS A 819 42.55 27.26 -34.73
C HIS A 819 42.83 27.41 -33.23
N GLY A 820 43.46 28.50 -32.79
CA GLY A 820 43.88 28.73 -31.40
C GLY A 820 42.76 28.58 -30.36
N PRO A 821 41.62 29.29 -30.49
CA PRO A 821 40.51 29.19 -29.54
C PRO A 821 39.89 27.79 -29.42
N HIS A 822 39.97 26.98 -30.49
CA HIS A 822 39.48 25.61 -30.51
C HIS A 822 40.48 24.61 -29.92
N LEU A 823 41.78 24.85 -30.10
CA LEU A 823 42.85 24.03 -29.51
C LEU A 823 43.00 24.25 -28.00
N ASP A 824 42.76 25.47 -27.50
CA ASP A 824 42.73 25.76 -26.06
C ASP A 824 41.53 25.07 -25.36
N ALA A 825 40.48 24.81 -26.13
CA ALA A 825 39.27 24.09 -25.74
C ALA A 825 39.44 22.55 -25.75
N MET A 826 40.49 22.02 -26.39
CA MET A 826 40.80 20.59 -26.52
C MET A 826 42.19 20.30 -25.92
N PRO A 827 42.35 20.44 -24.59
CA PRO A 827 43.67 20.48 -23.96
C PRO A 827 44.46 19.19 -24.12
N ASP A 828 43.78 18.03 -24.20
CA ASP A 828 44.44 16.72 -24.28
C ASP A 828 44.97 16.44 -25.70
N GLU A 829 44.17 16.67 -26.74
CA GLU A 829 44.59 16.53 -28.14
C GLU A 829 45.62 17.60 -28.54
N ALA A 830 45.46 18.83 -28.06
CA ALA A 830 46.46 19.89 -28.24
C ALA A 830 47.76 19.57 -27.48
N ALA A 831 47.67 18.96 -26.29
CA ALA A 831 48.85 18.49 -25.55
C ALA A 831 49.51 17.28 -26.22
N GLU A 832 48.76 16.39 -26.87
CA GLU A 832 49.30 15.28 -27.66
C GLU A 832 50.07 15.78 -28.89
N LEU A 833 49.47 16.70 -29.67
CA LEU A 833 50.14 17.33 -30.80
C LEU A 833 51.39 18.11 -30.36
N ARG A 834 51.32 18.88 -29.26
CA ARG A 834 52.47 19.59 -28.66
C ARG A 834 53.55 18.65 -28.12
N ARG A 835 53.21 17.40 -27.76
CA ARG A 835 54.16 16.36 -27.30
C ARG A 835 54.87 15.64 -28.45
N SER A 836 54.17 15.32 -29.53
CA SER A 836 54.75 14.57 -30.66
C SER A 836 55.65 15.44 -31.57
N LEU A 837 55.40 16.75 -31.63
CA LEU A 837 56.14 17.67 -32.50
C LEU A 837 57.63 17.88 -32.17
N PRO A 838 58.05 18.06 -30.90
CA PRO A 838 59.45 18.19 -30.53
C PRO A 838 60.30 17.02 -31.02
N ALA A 839 59.77 15.79 -30.91
CA ALA A 839 60.47 14.59 -31.32
C ALA A 839 60.65 14.51 -32.85
N VAL A 840 59.66 14.92 -33.64
CA VAL A 840 59.77 15.04 -35.11
C VAL A 840 60.80 16.12 -35.49
N ARG A 841 60.79 17.27 -34.79
CA ARG A 841 61.73 18.38 -35.00
C ARG A 841 63.17 17.98 -34.70
N ASP A 842 63.39 17.28 -33.59
CA ASP A 842 64.72 16.82 -33.15
C ASP A 842 65.24 15.66 -34.01
N ALA A 843 64.36 14.73 -34.39
CA ALA A 843 64.65 13.62 -35.30
C ALA A 843 65.01 14.10 -36.72
N HIS A 844 64.27 15.07 -37.26
CA HIS A 844 64.62 15.73 -38.52
C HIS A 844 65.98 16.45 -38.40
N GLY A 845 66.27 17.05 -37.25
CA GLY A 845 67.58 17.61 -36.93
C GLY A 845 68.71 16.56 -36.84
N GLN A 846 68.41 15.35 -36.37
CA GLN A 846 69.32 14.21 -36.28
C GLN A 846 69.63 13.61 -37.65
N ASP A 847 68.64 13.45 -38.55
CA ASP A 847 68.88 12.92 -39.91
C ASP A 847 69.83 13.78 -40.75
N ARG A 848 69.78 15.10 -40.55
CA ARG A 848 70.75 16.03 -41.16
C ARG A 848 72.17 15.82 -40.64
N ARG A 849 72.31 15.39 -39.38
CA ARG A 849 73.60 15.06 -38.73
C ARG A 849 74.09 13.66 -39.13
N ASP A 850 73.20 12.70 -39.30
CA ASP A 850 73.54 11.31 -39.68
C ASP A 850 73.91 11.22 -41.17
N GLY A 851 73.20 11.91 -42.06
CA GLY A 851 73.56 12.00 -43.49
C GLY A 851 74.91 12.66 -43.71
N PHE A 852 75.35 13.48 -42.75
CA PHE A 852 76.66 14.09 -42.70
C PHE A 852 77.71 13.18 -42.06
N THR A 853 77.32 12.27 -41.18
CA THR A 853 78.27 11.31 -40.59
C THR A 853 78.59 10.17 -41.57
N TRP A 854 77.63 9.77 -42.41
CA TRP A 854 77.81 8.74 -43.44
C TRP A 854 78.72 9.16 -44.58
N LEU A 855 78.43 10.34 -45.11
CA LEU A 855 79.18 10.91 -46.20
C LEU A 855 80.65 11.01 -45.69
N ALA A 856 80.87 11.08 -44.34
CA ALA A 856 82.12 11.12 -43.55
C ALA A 856 82.87 9.79 -43.37
N GLY A 857 82.28 8.68 -43.80
CA GLY A 857 82.95 7.39 -43.88
C GLY A 857 83.60 7.15 -45.25
N GLU A 858 82.97 7.62 -46.33
CA GLU A 858 83.32 7.26 -47.71
C GLU A 858 84.66 7.85 -48.22
N VAL A 859 85.15 8.98 -47.69
CA VAL A 859 86.48 9.53 -48.07
C VAL A 859 87.63 8.90 -47.25
N ARG A 860 87.34 7.95 -46.34
CA ARG A 860 88.32 7.34 -45.41
C ARG A 860 88.84 5.98 -45.85
N GLU A 861 88.01 5.19 -46.53
CA GLU A 861 88.41 3.94 -47.20
C GLU A 861 88.66 4.25 -48.67
N GLY A 862 89.87 3.99 -49.18
CA GLY A 862 90.27 4.31 -50.54
C GLY A 862 89.53 3.54 -51.65
N ALA A 863 88.23 3.82 -51.83
CA ALA A 863 87.44 3.48 -53.00
C ALA A 863 87.43 4.69 -53.95
N SER A 864 88.54 4.90 -54.64
CA SER A 864 88.76 6.00 -55.57
C SER A 864 88.00 5.90 -56.90
N ASP A 865 86.79 5.31 -56.94
CA ASP A 865 86.05 5.23 -58.21
C ASP A 865 84.51 5.22 -58.13
N ARG A 866 83.91 5.80 -57.09
CA ARG A 866 82.47 6.13 -57.12
C ARG A 866 82.20 7.58 -56.78
N ARG A 867 81.63 8.31 -57.75
CA ARG A 867 81.06 9.65 -57.55
C ARG A 867 79.80 9.54 -56.69
N VAL A 868 79.87 10.05 -55.47
CA VAL A 868 78.68 10.36 -54.64
C VAL A 868 78.19 11.77 -54.99
N PRO A 869 76.90 11.99 -55.31
CA PRO A 869 76.34 13.33 -55.54
C PRO A 869 76.23 14.12 -54.21
N PRO A 870 76.39 15.46 -54.23
CA PRO A 870 76.43 16.26 -53.01
C PRO A 870 75.04 16.37 -52.38
N PHE A 871 74.92 16.05 -51.08
CA PHE A 871 73.71 16.35 -50.34
C PHE A 871 73.93 17.35 -49.23
N HIS A 872 72.98 18.28 -49.17
CA HIS A 872 72.99 19.43 -48.31
C HIS A 872 72.87 19.05 -46.83
N ALA A 873 74.00 19.02 -46.13
CA ALA A 873 74.06 19.56 -44.78
C ALA A 873 75.41 20.32 -44.58
N PRO A 874 75.40 21.54 -44.00
CA PRO A 874 76.35 22.62 -44.33
C PRO A 874 77.79 22.49 -43.81
N ARG A 875 78.17 21.35 -43.24
CA ARG A 875 79.49 21.15 -42.63
C ARG A 875 80.07 19.76 -42.94
N PHE A 876 79.46 19.04 -43.88
CA PHE A 876 79.73 17.63 -44.13
C PHE A 876 81.19 17.36 -44.55
N GLY A 877 81.77 18.31 -45.30
CA GLY A 877 83.20 18.33 -45.61
C GLY A 877 84.13 18.43 -44.40
N GLU A 878 83.67 18.96 -43.26
CA GLU A 878 84.48 19.08 -42.03
C GLU A 878 84.65 17.72 -41.32
N LEU A 879 83.64 16.84 -41.36
CA LEU A 879 83.66 15.51 -40.70
C LEU A 879 84.48 14.48 -41.51
N MET A 880 84.53 14.60 -42.86
CA MET A 880 85.46 13.80 -43.67
C MET A 880 86.91 14.18 -43.48
N ALA A 881 87.19 15.48 -43.31
CA ALA A 881 88.54 15.97 -43.07
C ALA A 881 89.10 15.40 -41.75
N LEU A 882 88.27 15.35 -40.70
CA LEU A 882 88.61 14.79 -39.39
C LEU A 882 88.75 13.25 -39.41
N ALA A 883 87.89 12.56 -40.15
CA ALA A 883 88.03 11.12 -40.41
C ALA A 883 89.33 10.82 -41.19
N GLY A 884 89.67 11.62 -42.21
CA GLY A 884 90.95 11.52 -42.90
C GLY A 884 92.18 11.78 -42.00
N GLU A 885 92.06 12.64 -40.98
CA GLU A 885 93.11 12.89 -39.97
C GLU A 885 93.30 11.70 -39.03
N ILE A 886 92.22 11.08 -38.51
CA ILE A 886 92.30 9.97 -37.55
C ILE A 886 92.70 8.65 -38.27
N ALA A 887 92.44 8.47 -39.57
CA ALA A 887 92.93 7.31 -40.34
C ALA A 887 94.46 7.32 -40.56
N ARG A 888 95.13 8.43 -40.24
CA ARG A 888 96.60 8.55 -40.34
C ARG A 888 97.33 8.24 -39.03
N ASP A 889 96.62 7.87 -37.96
CA ASP A 889 97.22 7.54 -36.68
C ASP A 889 97.19 6.01 -36.42
N PRO A 890 98.34 5.31 -36.45
CA PRO A 890 98.40 3.84 -36.41
C PRO A 890 98.08 3.17 -35.07
N GLU A 891 97.87 3.90 -33.98
CA GLU A 891 97.88 3.29 -32.63
C GLU A 891 96.55 2.70 -32.14
N THR A 892 95.44 2.83 -32.87
CA THR A 892 94.11 2.38 -32.36
C THR A 892 93.55 1.11 -32.99
N SER A 893 94.30 0.41 -33.85
CA SER A 893 93.98 -0.96 -34.26
C SER A 893 94.38 -1.96 -33.15
N GLY A 894 93.54 -2.11 -32.12
CA GLY A 894 93.82 -2.97 -30.98
C GLY A 894 92.59 -3.67 -30.40
N ARG A 895 92.39 -4.93 -30.84
CA ARG A 895 91.70 -6.07 -30.20
C ARG A 895 90.24 -5.91 -29.68
N ASP A 896 89.44 -6.87 -30.15
CA ASP A 896 88.19 -7.43 -29.60
C ASP A 896 86.84 -6.71 -29.83
N GLY A 897 86.24 -6.94 -30.99
CA GLY A 897 85.37 -8.13 -31.17
C GLY A 897 83.94 -8.19 -30.59
N GLU A 898 83.39 -7.19 -29.89
CA GLU A 898 82.10 -7.38 -29.20
C GLU A 898 80.80 -6.96 -29.94
N ILE A 899 80.86 -6.11 -30.96
CA ILE A 899 79.63 -5.52 -31.54
C ILE A 899 78.93 -6.41 -32.60
N PRO A 900 79.62 -7.20 -33.46
CA PRO A 900 78.96 -7.96 -34.53
C PRO A 900 78.10 -9.17 -34.09
N ARG A 901 78.38 -9.77 -32.92
CA ARG A 901 77.62 -10.95 -32.42
C ARG A 901 76.19 -10.62 -31.95
N ARG A 902 75.91 -9.36 -31.62
CA ARG A 902 74.61 -8.92 -31.09
C ARG A 902 73.51 -8.80 -32.16
N TRP A 903 73.88 -8.87 -33.44
CA TRP A 903 72.98 -8.65 -34.58
C TRP A 903 72.35 -9.93 -35.18
N LEU A 904 72.99 -11.10 -35.06
CA LEU A 904 72.52 -12.36 -35.65
C LEU A 904 71.47 -13.11 -34.80
N VAL A 905 71.36 -12.83 -33.50
CA VAL A 905 70.43 -13.50 -32.56
C VAL A 905 68.96 -13.06 -32.76
N HIS A 906 68.71 -11.86 -33.31
CA HIS A 906 67.36 -11.30 -33.43
C HIS A 906 66.52 -11.84 -34.59
N GLY A 907 67.09 -12.50 -35.60
CA GLY A 907 66.35 -13.02 -36.75
C GLY A 907 65.61 -14.34 -36.51
N ALA A 908 66.15 -15.21 -35.66
CA ALA A 908 65.55 -16.51 -35.32
C ALA A 908 64.38 -16.39 -34.32
N GLU A 909 64.35 -15.30 -33.53
CA GLU A 909 63.30 -14.98 -32.56
C GLU A 909 61.97 -14.59 -33.23
N SER A 910 62.00 -14.15 -34.49
CA SER A 910 60.84 -13.68 -35.25
C SER A 910 59.91 -14.80 -35.74
N GLU A 911 60.47 -15.95 -36.10
CA GLU A 911 59.74 -17.05 -36.75
C GLU A 911 59.03 -17.97 -35.74
N ALA A 912 59.59 -18.10 -34.54
CA ALA A 912 58.98 -18.82 -33.40
C ALA A 912 57.64 -18.19 -32.97
N LEU A 913 57.55 -16.86 -33.03
CA LEU A 913 56.35 -16.08 -32.64
C LEU A 913 55.13 -16.36 -33.54
N VAL A 914 55.35 -16.51 -34.85
CA VAL A 914 54.26 -16.71 -35.83
C VAL A 914 53.58 -18.07 -35.65
N ARG A 915 54.31 -19.06 -35.13
CA ARG A 915 53.78 -20.40 -34.80
C ARG A 915 52.91 -20.37 -33.54
N GLU A 916 53.35 -19.62 -32.52
CA GLU A 916 52.67 -19.49 -31.22
C GLU A 916 51.28 -18.84 -31.33
N ILE A 917 51.13 -17.85 -32.22
CA ILE A 917 49.87 -17.14 -32.52
C ILE A 917 48.83 -18.08 -33.17
N ARG A 918 49.27 -19.05 -33.98
CA ARG A 918 48.40 -19.93 -34.78
C ARG A 918 47.76 -21.06 -33.96
N ASP A 919 48.47 -21.59 -32.96
CA ASP A 919 48.02 -22.72 -32.15
C ASP A 919 47.15 -22.33 -30.94
N TRP A 920 46.97 -21.02 -30.70
CA TRP A 920 46.28 -20.49 -29.53
C TRP A 920 44.78 -20.88 -29.41
N PRO A 921 43.94 -20.81 -30.47
CA PRO A 921 42.53 -21.21 -30.37
C PRO A 921 42.34 -22.68 -29.94
N ARG A 922 43.27 -23.56 -30.32
CA ARG A 922 43.25 -24.98 -29.92
C ARG A 922 43.59 -25.17 -28.44
N ARG A 923 44.50 -24.34 -27.89
CA ARG A 923 44.85 -24.36 -26.46
C ARG A 923 43.70 -23.86 -25.59
N ALA A 924 43.03 -22.79 -26.01
CA ALA A 924 41.84 -22.25 -25.33
C ALA A 924 40.67 -23.26 -25.33
N ASP A 925 40.40 -23.91 -26.46
CA ASP A 925 39.40 -24.99 -26.56
C ASP A 925 39.76 -26.21 -25.67
N GLY A 926 41.04 -26.56 -25.57
CA GLY A 926 41.53 -27.61 -24.68
C GLY A 926 41.36 -27.30 -23.18
N LEU A 927 41.55 -26.04 -22.77
CA LEU A 927 41.31 -25.56 -21.39
C LEU A 927 39.82 -25.61 -21.02
N MET A 928 38.93 -25.31 -21.97
CA MET A 928 37.47 -25.38 -21.79
C MET A 928 36.98 -26.84 -21.75
N LYS A 929 37.52 -27.72 -22.60
CA LYS A 929 37.17 -29.15 -22.62
C LYS A 929 37.61 -29.91 -21.36
N ARG A 930 38.68 -29.46 -20.68
CA ARG A 930 39.13 -30.07 -19.41
C ARG A 930 38.21 -29.79 -18.23
N TYR A 931 37.33 -28.79 -18.29
CA TYR A 931 36.48 -28.38 -17.18
C TYR A 931 35.05 -28.06 -17.68
N PRO A 932 34.19 -29.07 -17.87
CA PRO A 932 32.94 -28.91 -18.60
C PRO A 932 31.73 -28.47 -17.75
N GLY A 933 31.89 -28.13 -16.46
CA GLY A 933 30.72 -27.80 -15.63
C GLY A 933 31.04 -27.37 -14.20
N THR A 934 30.04 -26.73 -13.58
CA THR A 934 29.99 -25.97 -12.31
C THR A 934 30.24 -26.79 -11.03
N GLY A 935 31.10 -27.82 -11.06
CA GLY A 935 31.32 -28.74 -9.94
C GLY A 935 32.79 -29.02 -9.58
N ALA A 936 33.75 -28.25 -10.11
CA ALA A 936 35.16 -28.45 -9.79
C ALA A 936 35.54 -27.84 -8.43
N ALA A 937 36.44 -28.49 -7.69
CA ALA A 937 36.93 -28.01 -6.38
C ALA A 937 37.52 -26.59 -6.48
N PRO A 938 37.36 -25.72 -5.46
CA PRO A 938 37.85 -24.33 -5.48
C PRO A 938 39.33 -24.20 -5.83
N GLU A 939 40.19 -25.15 -5.39
CA GLU A 939 41.61 -25.12 -5.74
C GLU A 939 41.87 -25.42 -7.23
N ALA A 940 41.03 -26.26 -7.86
CA ALA A 940 41.11 -26.56 -9.29
C ALA A 940 40.61 -25.37 -10.14
N LEU A 941 39.59 -24.66 -9.67
CA LEU A 941 39.12 -23.40 -10.26
C LEU A 941 40.16 -22.28 -10.13
N ALA A 942 40.87 -22.18 -9.01
CA ALA A 942 41.97 -21.23 -8.83
C ALA A 942 43.14 -21.50 -9.79
N GLY A 943 43.51 -22.77 -9.99
CA GLY A 943 44.53 -23.17 -10.96
C GLY A 943 44.11 -22.91 -12.41
N TRP A 944 42.85 -23.19 -12.75
CA TRP A 944 42.26 -22.88 -14.06
C TRP A 944 42.18 -21.36 -14.30
N ARG A 945 41.70 -20.59 -13.32
CA ARG A 945 41.59 -19.13 -13.39
C ARG A 945 42.95 -18.46 -13.46
N ALA A 946 43.91 -18.87 -12.63
CA ALA A 946 45.28 -18.38 -12.76
C ALA A 946 45.90 -18.80 -14.11
N GLY A 947 45.52 -19.95 -14.67
CA GLY A 947 45.88 -20.34 -16.03
C GLY A 947 45.28 -19.43 -17.10
N ALA A 948 43.97 -19.20 -17.04
CA ALA A 948 43.23 -18.34 -17.95
C ALA A 948 43.67 -16.87 -17.85
N GLU A 949 43.82 -16.32 -16.65
CA GLU A 949 44.35 -14.98 -16.39
C GLU A 949 45.82 -14.87 -16.81
N ARG A 950 46.66 -15.91 -16.66
CA ARG A 950 48.04 -15.93 -17.20
C ARG A 950 48.06 -15.94 -18.72
N GLU A 951 47.22 -16.74 -19.37
CA GLU A 951 47.10 -16.76 -20.83
C GLU A 951 46.55 -15.42 -21.36
N ILE A 952 45.54 -14.84 -20.70
CA ILE A 952 44.98 -13.51 -20.98
C ILE A 952 46.04 -12.42 -20.74
N ALA A 953 46.81 -12.46 -19.66
CA ALA A 953 47.84 -11.47 -19.34
C ALA A 953 49.15 -11.64 -20.13
N ALA A 954 49.53 -12.87 -20.51
CA ALA A 954 50.62 -13.12 -21.45
C ALA A 954 50.26 -12.55 -22.82
N ARG A 955 49.02 -12.77 -23.24
CA ARG A 955 48.47 -12.24 -24.49
C ARG A 955 48.21 -10.74 -24.46
N GLY A 956 47.73 -10.20 -23.35
CA GLY A 956 47.60 -8.76 -23.10
C GLY A 956 48.96 -8.09 -23.19
N ARG A 957 50.00 -8.69 -22.57
CA ARG A 957 51.38 -8.24 -22.78
C ARG A 957 51.85 -8.36 -24.23
N LEU A 958 51.56 -9.46 -24.94
CA LEU A 958 51.90 -9.62 -26.36
C LEU A 958 51.12 -8.66 -27.30
N ALA A 959 49.84 -8.37 -27.02
CA ALA A 959 48.95 -7.49 -27.78
C ALA A 959 49.17 -5.99 -27.47
N ASP A 960 49.57 -5.67 -26.24
CA ASP A 960 49.96 -4.33 -25.76
C ASP A 960 51.46 -4.08 -25.96
N GLY A 961 52.15 -4.95 -26.69
CA GLY A 961 53.53 -4.73 -27.12
C GLY A 961 54.57 -4.75 -26.00
N LYS A 962 54.41 -5.61 -24.99
CA LYS A 962 55.38 -5.83 -23.90
C LYS A 962 55.94 -7.26 -23.93
N GLY A 963 57.27 -7.36 -24.04
CA GLY A 963 58.03 -8.60 -24.17
C GLY A 963 58.87 -8.63 -25.46
N PRO A 964 59.79 -9.62 -25.62
CA PRO A 964 60.79 -9.63 -26.70
C PRO A 964 60.19 -9.66 -28.12
N HIS A 965 58.90 -10.00 -28.25
CA HIS A 965 58.21 -10.17 -29.52
C HIS A 965 57.16 -9.09 -29.84
N ALA A 966 57.02 -8.09 -28.97
CA ALA A 966 56.09 -6.96 -29.07
C ALA A 966 56.09 -6.23 -30.42
N ALA A 967 57.27 -5.99 -30.96
CA ALA A 967 57.46 -5.27 -32.21
C ALA A 967 56.93 -6.03 -33.44
N HIS A 968 56.80 -7.36 -33.34
CA HIS A 968 56.37 -8.21 -34.46
C HIS A 968 54.85 -8.37 -34.52
N LEU A 969 54.17 -8.37 -33.37
CA LEU A 969 52.70 -8.39 -33.29
C LEU A 969 52.05 -7.04 -33.62
N ALA A 970 52.74 -5.92 -33.38
CA ALA A 970 52.31 -4.59 -33.81
C ALA A 970 52.16 -4.47 -35.35
N ALA A 971 52.77 -5.39 -36.11
CA ALA A 971 52.74 -5.46 -37.56
C ALA A 971 51.69 -6.44 -38.13
N MET A 972 50.87 -7.12 -37.31
CA MET A 972 49.83 -8.08 -37.77
C MET A 972 48.46 -7.82 -37.10
N PRO A 973 47.71 -6.77 -37.50
CA PRO A 973 46.53 -6.27 -36.78
C PRO A 973 45.36 -7.26 -36.72
N ASP A 974 45.01 -7.94 -37.82
CA ASP A 974 43.91 -8.93 -37.85
C ASP A 974 44.16 -10.11 -36.90
N SER A 975 45.42 -10.54 -36.79
CA SER A 975 45.84 -11.57 -35.83
C SER A 975 45.81 -11.03 -34.41
N ARG A 976 46.12 -9.74 -34.20
CA ARG A 976 46.03 -9.04 -32.92
C ARG A 976 44.57 -8.85 -32.46
N ASP A 977 43.64 -8.60 -33.38
CA ASP A 977 42.22 -8.39 -33.08
C ASP A 977 41.47 -9.71 -32.84
N ARG A 978 41.76 -10.78 -33.61
CA ARG A 978 41.37 -12.15 -33.20
C ARG A 978 42.02 -12.55 -31.87
N LEU A 979 43.24 -12.04 -31.63
CA LEU A 979 43.92 -12.11 -30.33
C LEU A 979 43.29 -11.21 -29.24
N ARG A 980 42.29 -10.37 -29.52
CA ARG A 980 41.54 -9.61 -28.48
C ARG A 980 40.15 -10.21 -28.27
N GLU A 981 39.41 -10.46 -29.35
CA GLU A 981 38.05 -11.02 -29.30
C GLU A 981 37.96 -12.34 -28.53
N SER A 982 38.90 -13.26 -28.75
CA SER A 982 38.85 -14.54 -28.05
C SER A 982 39.24 -14.43 -26.56
N GLY A 983 39.77 -13.27 -26.16
CA GLY A 983 40.20 -12.96 -24.78
C GLY A 983 39.03 -12.38 -24.01
N ASP A 984 38.25 -11.53 -24.67
CA ASP A 984 36.94 -11.07 -24.20
C ASP A 984 35.99 -12.27 -23.96
N TRP A 985 36.07 -13.31 -24.81
CA TRP A 985 35.31 -14.54 -24.64
C TRP A 985 35.72 -15.34 -23.38
N LEU A 986 37.03 -15.52 -23.12
CA LEU A 986 37.51 -16.13 -21.87
C LEU A 986 37.16 -15.27 -20.64
N TRP A 987 37.21 -13.93 -20.77
CA TRP A 987 36.81 -12.99 -19.72
C TRP A 987 35.35 -13.14 -19.31
N ARG A 988 34.42 -13.46 -20.23
CA ARG A 988 33.01 -13.74 -19.90
C ARG A 988 32.83 -14.96 -18.99
N PHE A 989 33.72 -15.95 -19.09
CA PHE A 989 33.69 -17.15 -18.23
C PHE A 989 34.31 -16.86 -16.86
N VAL A 990 35.38 -16.05 -16.83
CA VAL A 990 35.97 -15.52 -15.58
C VAL A 990 34.94 -14.65 -14.84
N ASP A 991 34.20 -13.79 -15.54
CA ASP A 991 33.14 -12.91 -15.01
C ASP A 991 32.07 -13.70 -14.23
N ARG A 992 31.56 -14.79 -14.81
CA ARG A 992 30.58 -15.68 -14.15
C ARG A 992 31.16 -16.34 -12.89
N SER A 993 32.39 -16.85 -12.97
CA SER A 993 33.06 -17.47 -11.81
C SER A 993 33.34 -16.47 -10.69
N LEU A 994 33.65 -15.22 -11.04
CA LEU A 994 33.92 -14.14 -10.08
C LEU A 994 32.64 -13.71 -9.35
N GLN A 995 31.50 -13.66 -10.05
CA GLN A 995 30.19 -13.41 -9.45
C GLN A 995 29.79 -14.53 -8.48
N GLU A 996 30.05 -15.80 -8.83
CA GLU A 996 29.80 -16.93 -7.93
C GLU A 996 30.71 -16.91 -6.69
N GLU A 997 31.99 -16.53 -6.84
CA GLU A 997 32.92 -16.39 -5.71
C GLU A 997 32.50 -15.25 -4.76
N LEU A 998 32.12 -14.08 -5.30
CA LEU A 998 31.63 -12.95 -4.50
C LEU A 998 30.38 -13.31 -3.70
N ARG A 999 29.43 -14.02 -4.34
CA ARG A 999 28.23 -14.55 -3.66
C ARG A 999 28.58 -15.60 -2.61
N GLY A 1000 29.56 -16.45 -2.88
CA GLY A 1000 30.06 -17.44 -1.92
C GLY A 1000 30.67 -16.81 -0.67
N ARG A 1001 31.46 -15.73 -0.83
CA ARG A 1001 32.06 -14.97 0.27
C ARG A 1001 31.06 -14.11 1.03
N GLU A 1002 30.09 -13.51 0.34
CA GLU A 1002 28.94 -12.86 1.01
C GLU A 1002 28.19 -13.88 1.87
N ALA A 1003 27.90 -15.06 1.33
CA ALA A 1003 27.26 -16.14 2.09
C ALA A 1003 28.11 -16.61 3.27
N GLU A 1004 29.43 -16.64 3.15
CA GLU A 1004 30.34 -16.96 4.27
C GLU A 1004 30.35 -15.87 5.34
N ALA A 1005 30.38 -14.59 4.96
CA ALA A 1005 30.28 -13.49 5.90
C ALA A 1005 28.94 -13.50 6.65
N LEU A 1006 27.84 -13.82 5.95
CA LEU A 1006 26.53 -14.01 6.57
C LEU A 1006 26.52 -15.19 7.54
N ARG A 1007 27.12 -16.33 7.18
CA ARG A 1007 27.24 -17.49 8.09
C ARG A 1007 28.08 -17.19 9.33
N GLN A 1008 29.20 -16.48 9.18
CA GLN A 1008 30.06 -16.09 10.30
C GLN A 1008 29.35 -15.10 11.23
N ALA A 1009 28.64 -14.13 10.66
CA ALA A 1009 27.82 -13.21 11.43
C ALA A 1009 26.68 -13.94 12.16
N ASP A 1010 26.01 -14.88 11.49
CA ASP A 1010 25.00 -15.73 12.12
C ASP A 1010 25.58 -16.53 13.30
N ALA A 1011 26.77 -17.13 13.13
CA ALA A 1011 27.44 -17.90 14.17
C ALA A 1011 27.92 -17.03 15.35
N ALA A 1012 28.32 -15.78 15.09
CA ALA A 1012 28.76 -14.81 16.09
C ALA A 1012 27.59 -14.00 16.70
N GLY A 1013 26.36 -14.16 16.19
CA GLY A 1013 25.20 -13.37 16.59
C GLY A 1013 25.31 -11.88 16.21
N GLY A 1014 26.13 -11.54 15.22
CA GLY A 1014 26.40 -10.17 14.77
C GLY A 1014 25.80 -9.87 13.40
N ILE A 1015 26.16 -8.70 12.84
CA ILE A 1015 25.87 -8.34 11.44
C ILE A 1015 27.03 -8.76 10.54
N ALA A 1016 26.73 -9.08 9.28
CA ALA A 1016 27.74 -9.46 8.29
C ALA A 1016 28.88 -8.44 8.21
N PHE A 1017 28.58 -7.14 8.34
CA PHE A 1017 29.58 -6.07 8.36
C PHE A 1017 30.74 -6.29 9.35
N ASP A 1018 30.46 -6.87 10.52
CA ASP A 1018 31.46 -7.10 11.57
C ASP A 1018 32.19 -8.46 11.43
N ALA A 1019 31.77 -9.30 10.48
CA ALA A 1019 32.43 -10.58 10.23
C ALA A 1019 33.80 -10.37 9.58
N PRO A 1020 34.86 -11.07 10.00
CA PRO A 1020 36.18 -11.00 9.36
C PRO A 1020 36.12 -11.28 7.85
N ALA A 1021 35.25 -12.21 7.42
CA ALA A 1021 35.03 -12.50 6.01
C ALA A 1021 34.43 -11.32 5.22
N TRP A 1022 33.67 -10.42 5.85
CA TRP A 1022 33.17 -9.21 5.20
C TRP A 1022 34.28 -8.20 4.96
N GLY A 1023 35.18 -8.03 5.94
CA GLY A 1023 36.40 -7.25 5.75
C GLY A 1023 37.22 -7.77 4.57
N ALA A 1024 37.41 -9.09 4.49
CA ALA A 1024 38.10 -9.74 3.37
C ALA A 1024 37.34 -9.59 2.02
N LEU A 1025 36.01 -9.66 2.03
CA LEU A 1025 35.17 -9.39 0.86
C LEU A 1025 35.32 -7.94 0.37
N MET A 1026 35.30 -6.97 1.29
CA MET A 1026 35.46 -5.55 0.97
C MET A 1026 36.90 -5.17 0.61
N GLU A 1027 37.90 -5.92 1.07
CA GLU A 1027 39.31 -5.80 0.64
C GLU A 1027 39.47 -6.35 -0.79
N GLN A 1028 38.95 -7.55 -1.05
CA GLN A 1028 38.94 -8.14 -2.40
C GLN A 1028 38.17 -7.26 -3.38
N PHE A 1029 37.08 -6.65 -2.92
CA PHE A 1029 36.37 -5.63 -3.68
C PHE A 1029 37.26 -4.44 -4.00
N ARG A 1030 38.00 -3.87 -3.03
CA ARG A 1030 38.89 -2.73 -3.25
C ARG A 1030 40.02 -3.08 -4.21
N GLU A 1031 40.54 -4.30 -4.13
CA GLU A 1031 41.49 -4.83 -5.11
C GLU A 1031 40.88 -4.99 -6.50
N LEU A 1032 39.61 -5.41 -6.60
CA LEU A 1032 38.88 -5.51 -7.85
C LEU A 1032 38.60 -4.11 -8.42
N ASP A 1033 38.07 -3.17 -7.64
CA ASP A 1033 37.76 -1.79 -8.03
C ASP A 1033 39.02 -1.02 -8.50
N ALA A 1034 40.21 -1.43 -8.04
CA ALA A 1034 41.50 -0.92 -8.49
C ALA A 1034 42.01 -1.56 -9.80
N LYS A 1035 41.37 -2.62 -10.31
CA LYS A 1035 41.71 -3.25 -11.59
C LYS A 1035 40.93 -2.60 -12.73
N ASP A 1036 41.67 -2.04 -13.68
CA ASP A 1036 41.11 -1.51 -14.92
C ASP A 1036 40.45 -2.63 -15.76
N GLY A 1037 39.27 -2.33 -16.32
CA GLY A 1037 38.60 -3.22 -17.28
C GLY A 1037 37.60 -4.24 -16.72
N LEU A 1038 37.12 -4.06 -15.48
CA LEU A 1038 36.09 -4.92 -14.89
C LEU A 1038 34.77 -4.93 -15.68
N PRO A 1039 34.15 -6.10 -15.91
CA PRO A 1039 32.84 -6.20 -16.55
C PRO A 1039 31.73 -5.48 -15.75
N ASP A 1040 30.77 -4.89 -16.46
CA ASP A 1040 29.68 -4.09 -15.85
C ASP A 1040 28.80 -4.91 -14.88
N ALA A 1041 28.64 -6.21 -15.12
CA ALA A 1041 27.86 -7.10 -14.26
C ALA A 1041 28.53 -7.30 -12.88
N VAL A 1042 29.85 -7.53 -12.84
CA VAL A 1042 30.62 -7.53 -11.58
C VAL A 1042 30.63 -6.15 -10.95
N ARG A 1043 30.71 -5.06 -11.74
CA ARG A 1043 30.63 -3.67 -11.25
C ARG A 1043 29.28 -3.35 -10.61
N GLY A 1044 28.19 -3.93 -11.12
CA GLY A 1044 26.84 -3.81 -10.57
C GLY A 1044 26.65 -4.55 -9.25
N GLU A 1045 27.08 -5.82 -9.18
CA GLU A 1045 27.06 -6.61 -7.94
C GLU A 1045 27.95 -5.95 -6.86
N ALA A 1046 29.09 -5.45 -7.29
CA ALA A 1046 29.95 -4.58 -6.51
C ALA A 1046 29.21 -3.33 -5.97
N GLY A 1047 28.53 -2.59 -6.83
CA GLY A 1047 27.73 -1.42 -6.44
C GLY A 1047 26.66 -1.74 -5.38
N ARG A 1048 26.01 -2.90 -5.49
CA ARG A 1048 25.03 -3.38 -4.50
C ARG A 1048 25.67 -3.57 -3.12
N LEU A 1049 26.79 -4.29 -3.04
CA LEU A 1049 27.50 -4.55 -1.79
C LEU A 1049 28.01 -3.25 -1.13
N LYS A 1050 28.50 -2.30 -1.93
CA LYS A 1050 28.90 -0.96 -1.46
C LYS A 1050 27.73 -0.17 -0.87
N GLY A 1051 26.56 -0.26 -1.50
CA GLY A 1051 25.32 0.32 -0.97
C GLY A 1051 24.89 -0.33 0.35
N LEU A 1052 25.06 -1.65 0.48
CA LEU A 1052 24.74 -2.39 1.70
C LEU A 1052 25.67 -1.99 2.86
N ASP A 1053 26.98 -1.97 2.62
CA ASP A 1053 28.02 -1.56 3.58
C ASP A 1053 27.81 -0.12 4.06
N ALA A 1054 27.52 0.81 3.14
CA ALA A 1054 27.24 2.20 3.48
C ALA A 1054 25.94 2.38 4.29
N ARG A 1055 24.93 1.53 4.06
CA ARG A 1055 23.69 1.54 4.85
C ARG A 1055 23.98 1.08 6.29
N TRP A 1056 24.56 -0.10 6.47
CA TRP A 1056 24.84 -0.64 7.80
C TRP A 1056 25.78 0.24 8.63
N LYS A 1057 26.74 0.93 8.00
CA LYS A 1057 27.58 1.93 8.68
C LYS A 1057 26.78 3.14 9.18
N ARG A 1058 25.82 3.63 8.38
CA ARG A 1058 24.93 4.73 8.81
C ARG A 1058 24.00 4.27 9.92
N ASP A 1059 23.36 3.12 9.75
CA ASP A 1059 22.46 2.52 10.74
C ASP A 1059 23.16 2.36 12.11
N ARG A 1060 24.41 1.86 12.11
CA ARG A 1060 25.24 1.76 13.33
C ARG A 1060 25.52 3.12 13.96
N ALA A 1061 25.85 4.12 13.15
CA ALA A 1061 26.12 5.48 13.64
C ALA A 1061 24.85 6.12 14.21
N ASP A 1062 23.70 5.92 13.59
CA ASP A 1062 22.42 6.47 14.02
C ASP A 1062 21.94 5.81 15.34
N VAL A 1063 22.10 4.49 15.49
CA VAL A 1063 21.82 3.78 16.74
C VAL A 1063 22.71 4.32 17.87
N ALA A 1064 24.02 4.46 17.65
CA ALA A 1064 24.93 5.02 18.64
C ALA A 1064 24.55 6.47 18.99
N HIS A 1065 24.26 7.30 17.99
CA HIS A 1065 23.88 8.70 18.19
C HIS A 1065 22.59 8.83 19.00
N VAL A 1066 21.57 8.03 18.70
CA VAL A 1066 20.30 8.07 19.45
C VAL A 1066 20.50 7.59 20.89
N MET A 1067 21.31 6.56 21.13
CA MET A 1067 21.62 6.10 22.47
C MET A 1067 22.39 7.15 23.27
N ASP A 1068 23.41 7.78 22.68
CA ASP A 1068 24.17 8.86 23.33
C ASP A 1068 23.29 10.06 23.64
N ARG A 1069 22.36 10.42 22.75
CA ARG A 1069 21.37 11.48 23.02
C ARG A 1069 20.37 11.09 24.10
N ALA A 1070 19.97 9.83 24.17
CA ALA A 1070 19.06 9.36 25.21
C ALA A 1070 19.74 9.39 26.59
N ASP A 1071 21.00 8.95 26.66
CA ASP A 1071 21.84 9.01 27.85
C ASP A 1071 22.08 10.48 28.26
N ALA A 1072 22.41 11.35 27.29
CA ALA A 1072 22.61 12.78 27.53
C ALA A 1072 21.33 13.50 27.95
N ALA A 1073 20.17 13.17 27.36
CA ALA A 1073 18.88 13.73 27.76
C ALA A 1073 18.55 13.33 29.20
N THR A 1074 18.80 12.08 29.58
CA THR A 1074 18.62 11.58 30.95
C THR A 1074 19.51 12.33 31.93
N ALA A 1075 20.81 12.48 31.63
CA ALA A 1075 21.77 13.19 32.50
C ALA A 1075 21.53 14.71 32.56
N ALA A 1076 21.10 15.33 31.46
CA ALA A 1076 20.80 16.76 31.41
C ALA A 1076 19.61 17.11 32.31
N ARG A 1077 18.62 16.21 32.41
CA ARG A 1077 17.49 16.41 33.32
C ARG A 1077 17.92 16.51 34.79
N GLU A 1078 18.91 15.72 35.22
CA GLU A 1078 19.41 15.74 36.59
C GLU A 1078 20.09 17.07 36.96
N ARG A 1079 20.55 17.83 35.96
CA ARG A 1079 21.28 19.11 36.14
C ARG A 1079 20.41 20.35 35.92
N LEU A 1080 19.23 20.21 35.33
CA LEU A 1080 18.36 21.34 35.03
C LEU A 1080 17.69 21.88 36.30
N ALA A 1081 17.91 23.17 36.57
CA ALA A 1081 17.18 23.88 37.61
C ALA A 1081 15.68 23.96 37.25
N PRO A 1082 14.78 24.00 38.24
CA PRO A 1082 13.34 23.95 37.99
C PRO A 1082 12.85 25.22 37.25
N GLY A 1083 12.82 25.20 35.91
CA GLY A 1083 12.38 26.34 35.08
C GLY A 1083 12.84 26.32 33.60
N TRP A 1084 13.86 25.53 33.24
CA TRP A 1084 14.43 25.50 31.88
C TRP A 1084 13.99 24.28 31.03
N ALA A 1085 12.92 23.59 31.43
CA ALA A 1085 12.53 22.28 30.89
C ALA A 1085 12.03 22.28 29.43
N GLY A 1086 11.62 23.42 28.87
CA GLY A 1086 10.94 23.48 27.57
C GLY A 1086 11.77 23.02 26.37
N ALA A 1087 13.00 23.53 26.24
CA ALA A 1087 13.91 23.16 25.14
C ALA A 1087 14.37 21.69 25.26
N TRP A 1088 14.65 21.25 26.49
CA TRP A 1088 15.03 19.88 26.79
C TRP A 1088 13.91 18.88 26.45
N ILE A 1089 12.64 19.17 26.77
CA ILE A 1089 11.48 18.32 26.41
C ILE A 1089 11.39 18.10 24.89
N ALA A 1090 11.57 19.16 24.10
CA ALA A 1090 11.48 19.07 22.64
C ALA A 1090 12.60 18.19 22.06
N GLU A 1091 13.82 18.36 22.56
CA GLU A 1091 15.00 17.61 22.14
C GLU A 1091 14.95 16.13 22.57
N ALA A 1092 14.52 15.87 23.80
CA ALA A 1092 14.27 14.53 24.32
C ALA A 1092 13.13 13.83 23.57
N GLY A 1093 12.05 14.54 23.26
CA GLY A 1093 10.93 14.01 22.48
C GLY A 1093 11.29 13.68 21.03
N GLU A 1094 12.16 14.46 20.38
CA GLU A 1094 12.73 14.13 19.06
C GLU A 1094 13.62 12.87 19.15
N THR A 1095 14.43 12.75 20.20
CA THR A 1095 15.28 11.57 20.44
C THR A 1095 14.42 10.30 20.57
N VAL A 1096 13.31 10.36 21.31
CA VAL A 1096 12.36 9.24 21.45
C VAL A 1096 11.72 8.86 20.11
N ARG A 1097 11.32 9.85 19.31
CA ARG A 1097 10.73 9.59 17.98
C ARG A 1097 11.73 8.94 17.03
N ARG A 1098 12.98 9.42 17.00
CA ARG A 1098 14.05 8.83 16.17
C ARG A 1098 14.39 7.42 16.61
N GLY A 1099 14.47 7.14 17.92
CA GLY A 1099 14.74 5.79 18.40
C GLY A 1099 13.63 4.80 18.08
N ARG A 1100 12.35 5.22 18.13
CA ARG A 1100 11.24 4.39 17.66
C ARG A 1100 11.28 4.14 16.15
N ALA A 1101 11.58 5.17 15.35
CA ALA A 1101 11.73 5.02 13.91
C ALA A 1101 12.87 4.06 13.52
N LEU A 1102 13.99 4.08 14.25
CA LEU A 1102 15.08 3.10 14.07
C LEU A 1102 14.61 1.68 14.41
N ALA A 1103 13.83 1.50 15.47
CA ALA A 1103 13.30 0.19 15.86
C ALA A 1103 12.25 -0.36 14.89
N GLU A 1104 11.47 0.50 14.25
CA GLU A 1104 10.50 0.12 13.21
C GLU A 1104 11.15 -0.14 11.84
N GLY A 1105 12.28 0.53 11.55
CA GLY A 1105 12.97 0.45 10.26
C GLY A 1105 14.00 -0.67 10.14
N MET A 1106 14.35 -1.34 11.23
CA MET A 1106 15.32 -2.45 11.28
C MET A 1106 14.66 -3.72 11.80
N THR A 1107 15.14 -4.88 11.37
CA THR A 1107 14.71 -6.14 12.00
C THR A 1107 15.21 -6.21 13.43
N GLU A 1108 14.48 -6.90 14.31
CA GLU A 1108 14.85 -7.06 15.73
C GLU A 1108 16.27 -7.63 15.89
N ARG A 1109 16.67 -8.52 14.98
CA ARG A 1109 18.00 -9.14 14.93
C ARG A 1109 19.09 -8.16 14.51
N GLU A 1110 18.86 -7.33 13.49
CA GLU A 1110 19.80 -6.29 13.07
C GLU A 1110 19.98 -5.20 14.13
N LEU A 1111 18.89 -4.76 14.74
CA LEU A 1111 18.91 -3.78 15.83
C LEU A 1111 19.68 -4.32 17.05
N ALA A 1112 19.41 -5.56 17.46
CA ALA A 1112 20.12 -6.22 18.55
C ALA A 1112 21.63 -6.30 18.28
N ALA A 1113 22.02 -6.62 17.05
CA ALA A 1113 23.42 -6.69 16.66
C ALA A 1113 24.09 -5.31 16.64
N HIS A 1114 23.43 -4.26 16.11
CA HIS A 1114 23.96 -2.89 16.14
C HIS A 1114 24.09 -2.36 17.58
N LEU A 1115 23.14 -2.67 18.47
CA LEU A 1115 23.22 -2.32 19.89
C LEU A 1115 24.34 -3.07 20.61
N ALA A 1116 24.49 -4.38 20.35
CA ALA A 1116 25.58 -5.18 20.90
C ALA A 1116 26.95 -4.65 20.45
N ALA A 1117 27.06 -4.24 19.18
CA ALA A 1117 28.27 -3.64 18.61
C ALA A 1117 28.58 -2.23 19.16
N ALA A 1118 27.60 -1.55 19.76
CA ALA A 1118 27.77 -0.32 20.53
C ALA A 1118 28.01 -0.58 22.04
N GLY A 1119 28.21 -1.85 22.44
CA GLY A 1119 28.40 -2.24 23.84
C GLY A 1119 27.14 -2.09 24.70
N ARG A 1120 25.95 -2.10 24.08
CA ARG A 1120 24.64 -1.98 24.75
C ARG A 1120 23.89 -3.32 24.66
N ARG A 1121 23.03 -3.60 25.64
CA ARG A 1121 22.19 -4.81 25.62
C ARG A 1121 21.11 -4.71 24.52
N PRO A 1122 20.62 -5.81 23.94
CA PRO A 1122 19.62 -5.79 22.87
C PRO A 1122 18.35 -5.01 23.19
N ASP A 1123 17.95 -4.98 24.45
CA ASP A 1123 16.77 -4.29 24.99
C ASP A 1123 17.07 -2.86 25.47
N ALA A 1124 18.32 -2.38 25.33
CA ALA A 1124 18.74 -1.07 25.84
C ALA A 1124 18.04 0.11 25.16
N LEU A 1125 17.79 0.04 23.85
CA LEU A 1125 17.09 1.11 23.13
C LEU A 1125 15.65 1.26 23.63
N GLY A 1126 14.91 0.15 23.74
CA GLY A 1126 13.54 0.17 24.26
C GLY A 1126 13.45 0.80 25.64
N ARG A 1127 14.32 0.35 26.58
CA ARG A 1127 14.39 0.92 27.93
C ARG A 1127 14.77 2.40 27.94
N ALA A 1128 15.72 2.82 27.09
CA ALA A 1128 16.13 4.22 27.01
C ALA A 1128 14.98 5.11 26.49
N MET A 1129 14.23 4.65 25.48
CA MET A 1129 13.08 5.38 24.96
C MET A 1129 11.93 5.46 25.95
N GLU A 1130 11.65 4.38 26.69
CA GLU A 1130 10.65 4.37 27.77
C GLU A 1130 11.07 5.28 28.93
N GLY A 1131 12.34 5.22 29.35
CA GLY A 1131 12.88 6.06 30.41
C GLY A 1131 12.82 7.55 30.07
N VAL A 1132 13.36 7.94 28.91
CA VAL A 1132 13.32 9.34 28.43
C VAL A 1132 11.88 9.79 28.19
N GLY A 1133 11.04 8.94 27.58
CA GLY A 1133 9.62 9.23 27.38
C GLY A 1133 8.85 9.45 28.68
N GLY A 1134 9.13 8.65 29.71
CA GLY A 1134 8.58 8.83 31.06
C GLY A 1134 9.03 10.13 31.72
N LEU A 1135 10.30 10.51 31.55
CA LEU A 1135 10.81 11.80 32.06
C LEU A 1135 10.18 12.99 31.34
N VAL A 1136 10.03 12.92 30.01
CA VAL A 1136 9.33 13.93 29.20
C VAL A 1136 7.89 14.09 29.66
N ALA A 1137 7.17 13.00 29.91
CA ALA A 1137 5.79 13.04 30.40
C ALA A 1137 5.68 13.68 31.79
N ARG A 1138 6.60 13.35 32.72
CA ARG A 1138 6.65 13.96 34.05
C ARG A 1138 6.92 15.47 34.00
N GLU A 1139 7.88 15.90 33.19
CA GLU A 1139 8.19 17.33 33.04
C GLU A 1139 7.10 18.11 32.32
N ALA A 1140 6.43 17.52 31.33
CA ALA A 1140 5.27 18.12 30.70
C ALA A 1140 4.15 18.35 31.73
N ALA A 1141 3.89 17.36 32.60
CA ALA A 1141 2.93 17.48 33.69
C ALA A 1141 3.35 18.56 34.71
N GLU A 1142 4.63 18.63 35.09
CA GLU A 1142 5.17 19.66 36.00
C GLU A 1142 5.06 21.08 35.41
N ARG A 1143 5.29 21.22 34.10
CA ARG A 1143 5.11 22.49 33.36
C ARG A 1143 3.64 22.89 33.31
N ASP A 1144 2.75 21.94 33.03
CA ASP A 1144 1.31 22.20 33.01
C ASP A 1144 0.78 22.55 34.40
N ARG A 1145 1.34 21.94 35.47
CA ARG A 1145 1.09 22.30 36.86
C ARG A 1145 1.52 23.74 37.17
N ARG A 1146 2.73 24.15 36.80
CA ARG A 1146 3.20 25.55 37.00
C ARG A 1146 2.40 26.55 36.20
N ARG A 1147 2.07 26.23 34.96
CA ARG A 1147 1.22 27.09 34.13
C ARG A 1147 -0.18 27.21 34.72
N MET A 1148 -0.69 26.15 35.35
CA MET A 1148 -1.93 26.21 36.11
C MET A 1148 -1.79 27.10 37.35
N GLU A 1149 -0.66 27.04 38.08
CA GLU A 1149 -0.36 27.95 39.19
C GLU A 1149 -0.25 29.42 38.74
N ASP A 1150 0.33 29.68 37.56
CA ASP A 1150 0.39 31.03 36.95
C ASP A 1150 -0.99 31.50 36.47
N ASP A 1151 -1.77 30.62 35.82
CA ASP A 1151 -3.15 30.90 35.40
C ASP A 1151 -4.02 31.23 36.64
N VAL A 1152 -3.79 30.55 37.78
CA VAL A 1152 -4.39 30.86 39.08
C VAL A 1152 -3.96 32.22 39.60
N LEU A 1153 -2.68 32.56 39.49
CA LEU A 1153 -2.15 33.84 39.94
C LEU A 1153 -2.71 35.00 39.12
N VAL A 1154 -2.84 34.83 37.80
CA VAL A 1154 -3.48 35.79 36.89
C VAL A 1154 -4.97 35.92 37.22
N LEU A 1155 -5.67 34.81 37.47
CA LEU A 1155 -7.07 34.82 37.92
C LEU A 1155 -7.23 35.48 39.29
N ALA A 1156 -6.31 35.25 40.23
CA ALA A 1156 -6.31 35.87 41.55
C ALA A 1156 -6.04 37.39 41.47
N CYS A 1157 -5.17 37.84 40.55
CA CYS A 1157 -4.96 39.27 40.27
C CYS A 1157 -6.21 39.90 39.62
N ALA A 1158 -6.82 39.25 38.62
CA ALA A 1158 -8.04 39.73 37.97
C ALA A 1158 -9.26 39.77 38.92
N VAL A 1159 -9.27 38.88 39.91
CA VAL A 1159 -10.21 38.88 41.04
C VAL A 1159 -9.91 40.04 41.98
N SER A 1160 -8.64 40.28 42.34
CA SER A 1160 -8.23 41.41 43.19
C SER A 1160 -8.61 42.76 42.58
N GLU A 1161 -8.48 42.93 41.25
CA GLU A 1161 -8.91 44.15 40.54
C GLU A 1161 -10.43 44.35 40.53
N ARG A 1162 -11.22 43.27 40.66
CA ARG A 1162 -12.68 43.32 40.75
C ARG A 1162 -13.21 43.56 42.17
N VAL A 1163 -12.43 43.23 43.20
CA VAL A 1163 -12.83 43.38 44.60
C VAL A 1163 -12.77 44.85 45.08
N ASP A 1164 -12.07 45.73 44.36
CA ASP A 1164 -12.10 47.19 44.61
C ASP A 1164 -13.42 47.87 44.15
N ALA A 1165 -14.34 47.14 43.52
CA ALA A 1165 -15.64 47.64 43.08
C ALA A 1165 -16.80 46.97 43.85
N GLU A 1166 -17.21 47.63 44.93
CA GLU A 1166 -18.53 47.57 45.58
C GLU A 1166 -19.06 46.22 46.14
N SER A 1167 -19.19 46.22 47.48
CA SER A 1167 -20.12 45.44 48.33
C SER A 1167 -19.67 44.06 48.87
N PRO A 1168 -19.87 43.75 50.18
CA PRO A 1168 -19.12 42.71 50.91
C PRO A 1168 -19.64 41.26 50.74
N VAL A 1169 -20.55 40.96 49.81
CA VAL A 1169 -21.34 39.71 49.84
C VAL A 1169 -20.96 38.68 48.76
N HIS A 1170 -19.96 38.92 47.91
CA HIS A 1170 -19.68 38.02 46.78
C HIS A 1170 -18.34 37.28 46.77
N LEU A 1171 -17.59 37.27 47.88
CA LEU A 1171 -16.32 36.53 47.93
C LEU A 1171 -16.51 35.01 47.75
N ASP A 1172 -17.54 34.39 48.35
CA ASP A 1172 -17.76 32.95 48.21
C ASP A 1172 -18.21 32.54 46.80
N THR A 1173 -18.92 33.41 46.07
CA THR A 1173 -19.32 33.18 44.67
C THR A 1173 -18.10 33.28 43.75
N LEU A 1174 -17.27 34.29 43.95
CA LEU A 1174 -16.08 34.55 43.14
C LEU A 1174 -15.03 33.43 43.29
N PHE A 1175 -14.83 32.91 44.51
CA PHE A 1175 -13.95 31.76 44.74
C PHE A 1175 -14.54 30.43 44.24
N GLY A 1176 -15.88 30.29 44.24
CA GLY A 1176 -16.58 29.19 43.59
C GLY A 1176 -16.33 29.15 42.07
N ASP A 1177 -16.33 30.32 41.43
CA ASP A 1177 -16.04 30.46 40.01
C ASP A 1177 -14.56 30.20 39.68
N VAL A 1178 -13.62 30.69 40.51
CA VAL A 1178 -12.18 30.36 40.35
C VAL A 1178 -11.93 28.86 40.49
N ARG A 1179 -12.60 28.20 41.45
CA ARG A 1179 -12.52 26.74 41.61
C ARG A 1179 -13.11 26.00 40.42
N ALA A 1180 -14.22 26.48 39.85
CA ALA A 1180 -14.81 25.90 38.64
C ALA A 1180 -13.91 26.07 37.40
N VAL A 1181 -13.23 27.21 37.28
CA VAL A 1181 -12.24 27.46 36.20
C VAL A 1181 -11.00 26.58 36.38
N LEU A 1182 -10.52 26.41 37.61
CA LEU A 1182 -9.43 25.48 37.92
C LEU A 1182 -9.79 24.03 37.63
N ASP A 1183 -10.97 23.58 38.06
CA ASP A 1183 -11.47 22.24 37.79
C ASP A 1183 -11.67 22.01 36.28
N SER A 1184 -12.06 23.06 35.53
CA SER A 1184 -12.23 23.01 34.08
C SER A 1184 -10.88 22.95 33.35
N SER A 1185 -9.89 23.74 33.77
CA SER A 1185 -8.54 23.74 33.18
C SER A 1185 -7.77 22.45 33.51
N ALA A 1186 -7.93 21.90 34.72
CA ALA A 1186 -7.32 20.62 35.11
C ALA A 1186 -7.91 19.44 34.31
N ARG A 1187 -9.24 19.43 34.08
CA ARG A 1187 -9.90 18.41 33.22
C ARG A 1187 -9.50 18.50 31.75
N ALA A 1188 -9.15 19.69 31.27
CA ALA A 1188 -8.70 19.89 29.90
C ALA A 1188 -7.23 19.46 29.67
N ARG A 1189 -6.44 19.36 30.75
CA ARG A 1189 -4.99 19.06 30.71
C ARG A 1189 -4.61 17.73 31.41
N ASP A 1190 -5.60 16.93 31.83
CA ASP A 1190 -5.45 15.59 32.41
C ASP A 1190 -4.58 15.54 33.69
N VAL A 1191 -4.66 16.58 34.53
CA VAL A 1191 -3.90 16.69 35.79
C VAL A 1191 -4.61 15.92 36.91
N PRO A 1192 -3.91 15.10 37.73
CA PRO A 1192 -4.51 14.33 38.83
C PRO A 1192 -5.27 15.19 39.85
N GLY A 1193 -6.46 14.72 40.28
CA GLY A 1193 -7.37 15.50 41.14
C GLY A 1193 -6.85 15.82 42.55
N ASP A 1194 -5.88 15.05 43.06
CA ASP A 1194 -5.21 15.28 44.34
C ASP A 1194 -4.25 16.47 44.31
N GLU A 1195 -3.73 16.83 43.13
CA GLU A 1195 -2.84 17.98 42.94
C GLU A 1195 -3.64 19.29 42.88
N VAL A 1196 -4.80 19.26 42.22
CA VAL A 1196 -5.80 20.36 42.23
C VAL A 1196 -6.27 20.64 43.66
N GLY A 1197 -6.51 19.59 44.45
CA GLY A 1197 -6.86 19.70 45.87
C GLY A 1197 -5.78 20.38 46.72
N ARG A 1198 -4.49 20.11 46.44
CA ARG A 1198 -3.35 20.72 47.15
C ARG A 1198 -3.18 22.20 46.80
N VAL A 1199 -3.33 22.58 45.53
CA VAL A 1199 -3.29 23.99 45.09
C VAL A 1199 -4.46 24.78 45.69
N ALA A 1200 -5.67 24.21 45.68
CA ALA A 1200 -6.85 24.81 46.31
C ALA A 1200 -6.67 24.99 47.83
N ALA A 1201 -6.06 24.03 48.52
CA ALA A 1201 -5.71 24.15 49.94
C ALA A 1201 -4.65 25.23 50.20
N GLY A 1202 -3.69 25.42 49.30
CA GLY A 1202 -2.70 26.50 49.36
C GLY A 1202 -3.32 27.90 49.21
N ILE A 1203 -4.30 28.04 48.30
CA ILE A 1203 -5.09 29.27 48.13
C ILE A 1203 -5.91 29.58 49.38
N ALA A 1204 -6.54 28.55 49.98
CA ALA A 1204 -7.27 28.69 51.24
C ALA A 1204 -6.35 29.09 52.41
N ARG A 1205 -5.09 28.64 52.41
CA ARG A 1205 -4.08 29.05 53.41
C ARG A 1205 -3.64 30.51 53.23
N ARG A 1206 -3.45 30.97 51.97
CA ARG A 1206 -3.18 32.39 51.68
C ARG A 1206 -4.37 33.30 51.97
N ARG A 1207 -5.62 32.83 51.87
CA ARG A 1207 -6.82 33.55 52.35
C ARG A 1207 -6.70 33.90 53.83
N ALA A 1208 -6.30 32.95 54.67
CA ALA A 1208 -6.09 33.18 56.10
C ALA A 1208 -4.94 34.18 56.40
N GLU A 1209 -3.88 34.20 55.57
CA GLU A 1209 -2.78 35.17 55.72
C GLU A 1209 -3.13 36.57 55.17
N THR A 1210 -4.02 36.66 54.18
CA THR A 1210 -4.43 37.91 53.53
C THR A 1210 -5.52 38.63 54.34
N ASP A 1211 -6.46 37.88 54.94
CA ASP A 1211 -7.42 38.41 55.92
C ASP A 1211 -6.71 39.03 57.13
N MET A 1212 -5.52 38.54 57.50
CA MET A 1212 -4.69 39.11 58.58
C MET A 1212 -3.95 40.41 58.18
N ARG A 1213 -3.81 40.70 56.88
CA ARG A 1213 -3.15 41.92 56.37
C ARG A 1213 -4.13 43.04 56.01
N ILE A 1214 -5.38 42.70 55.67
CA ILE A 1214 -6.42 43.69 55.34
C ILE A 1214 -6.83 44.52 56.58
N ASP A 1215 -6.70 43.97 57.79
CA ASP A 1215 -6.95 44.69 59.04
C ASP A 1215 -5.85 45.74 59.37
N VAL A 1216 -4.68 45.66 58.72
CA VAL A 1216 -3.54 46.57 58.94
C VAL A 1216 -3.45 47.67 57.88
N ALA A 1217 -4.04 47.48 56.69
CA ALA A 1217 -3.88 48.40 55.55
C ALA A 1217 -4.92 49.53 55.47
N CYS A 1218 -5.99 49.51 56.26
CA CYS A 1218 -7.07 50.52 56.21
C CYS A 1218 -6.74 51.90 56.84
N ARG A 1219 -5.46 52.32 56.89
CA ARG A 1219 -5.06 53.58 57.55
C ARG A 1219 -4.08 54.49 56.80
N LEU A 1220 -3.98 54.44 55.47
CA LEU A 1220 -3.20 55.44 54.73
C LEU A 1220 -4.03 56.12 53.62
N ASN A 1221 -3.92 57.45 53.57
CA ASN A 1221 -4.71 58.36 52.73
C ASN A 1221 -4.17 58.41 51.28
N PRO A 1222 -5.05 58.53 50.26
CA PRO A 1222 -4.70 58.68 48.83
C PRO A 1222 -3.57 59.65 48.48
N ALA A 1223 -3.26 60.64 49.31
CA ALA A 1223 -2.20 61.62 49.06
C ALA A 1223 -0.77 61.01 49.06
N GLU A 1224 -0.52 59.90 49.75
CA GLU A 1224 0.80 59.25 49.77
C GLU A 1224 1.05 58.35 48.54
N MET A 1225 -0.01 57.81 47.91
CA MET A 1225 0.10 57.05 46.67
C MET A 1225 0.54 57.92 45.48
N TYR A 1226 0.17 59.21 45.48
CA TYR A 1226 0.53 60.13 44.39
C TYR A 1226 2.02 60.49 44.39
N LEU A 1227 2.68 60.48 45.55
CA LEU A 1227 4.11 60.78 45.69
C LEU A 1227 5.03 59.60 45.32
N ALA A 1228 4.55 58.36 45.37
CA ALA A 1228 5.30 57.20 44.89
C ALA A 1228 5.43 57.19 43.35
N ARG A 1229 4.40 57.68 42.64
CA ARG A 1229 4.34 57.69 41.17
C ARG A 1229 5.30 58.70 40.52
N ALA A 1230 5.70 59.74 41.24
CA ALA A 1230 6.67 60.73 40.79
C ALA A 1230 8.13 60.34 41.09
N ARG A 1231 8.38 59.32 41.93
CA ARG A 1231 9.73 58.95 42.38
C ARG A 1231 10.40 57.84 41.56
N TYR A 1232 9.65 57.14 40.69
CA TYR A 1232 10.13 55.95 39.96
C TYR A 1232 10.01 56.00 38.43
N GLY A 1233 9.66 57.15 37.84
CA GLY A 1233 9.72 57.48 36.39
C GLY A 1233 9.64 56.33 35.38
N VAL A 1234 8.42 55.95 34.96
CA VAL A 1234 8.22 54.97 33.89
C VAL A 1234 7.44 55.60 32.73
N ASP A 1235 8.05 55.50 31.55
CA ASP A 1235 7.70 56.03 30.23
C ASP A 1235 6.60 55.17 29.54
N PRO A 1236 5.62 55.73 28.79
CA PRO A 1236 4.50 54.98 28.23
C PRO A 1236 4.78 54.10 27.00
N ASP A 1237 5.99 54.08 26.40
CA ASP A 1237 6.19 53.53 25.05
C ASP A 1237 7.12 52.31 24.91
N PHE A 1238 7.12 51.39 25.88
CA PHE A 1238 7.95 50.18 25.83
C PHE A 1238 7.17 48.86 26.02
N SER A 1239 6.35 48.46 25.04
CA SER A 1239 6.02 47.04 24.82
C SER A 1239 5.36 46.78 23.45
N ARG A 1240 6.14 46.91 22.36
CA ARG A 1240 5.80 46.32 21.04
C ARG A 1240 6.79 45.27 20.55
N GLN A 1241 7.74 44.81 21.39
CA GLN A 1241 8.83 43.95 20.88
C GLN A 1241 9.17 42.70 21.70
N GLN A 1242 8.37 42.30 22.70
CA GLN A 1242 8.58 41.00 23.38
C GLN A 1242 7.28 40.33 23.85
N HIS A 1243 6.40 39.98 22.91
CA HIS A 1243 5.41 38.91 23.14
C HIS A 1243 5.25 38.02 21.89
N ARG A 1244 6.39 37.80 21.20
CA ARG A 1244 6.60 36.79 20.16
C ARG A 1244 7.69 35.77 20.56
N GLU A 1245 7.99 35.68 21.85
CA GLU A 1245 8.60 34.48 22.46
C GLU A 1245 7.63 33.93 23.51
#